data_AF-A0A7V4SUZ7-F1
#
_entry.id   AF-A0A7V4SUZ7-F1
#
_cell.length_a   1.000
_cell.length_b   1.000
_cell.length_c   1.000
_cell.angle_alpha   90.00
_cell.angle_beta   90.00
_cell.angle_gamma   90.00
#
_symmetry.space_group_name_H-M   'P 1'
#
loop_
_entity.id
_entity.type
_entity.pdbx_description
1 polymer ?
#
loop_
_entity_poly.entity_id
_entity_poly.type
_entity_poly.pdbx_seq_one_letter_code
_entity_poly.pdbx_strand_id
1 'polypeptide(L)'
;GYDKHPDFSKLAAKFGEENAAHILAFFDRWKQHYTRAAYIDLGFPGEDKLIEFTRQMAEVFDWQYETIQGDSDLLRRILAGDWSDDRIFVLPPGNRSASTGDDQVFVAVAVDAPEHEGLLAEGQVVVESQAGENILEGIGLGIDAGGTYTDAVIYDVGAKRVLAKAKALTTYHDLVEGIRNALAQLPRRLLARVRVTSLSTTLATNSIVEGRGHKVGLIAVSPWDWTEEQVGHSPIVNVPGAVSITGDIIEPLDEDAVRKAAELLIDREHCSAVVVAGYATVRNPVLVNRVREIVSEMYDVPVVCAHEVSRRLNSIHGAQTAIANARLLPVIRDLIDSVHHALAEFHVPGKLMVVKGDGTPVDETIARARPVETILSGPAASVSGARVLAGLNDALVLDIGGTTTDCAVLADGQVAVSEEGARIGSWVMSIDAVEVSTVGLGGDSRIDFTGDRRLVVGPARNIPFCSLAAEHQSVKKFLEDFDARRYAAASSALPMDVLVLGGPQRLELTDRESALMELLQNGPMPVLLAAKLLDLPSPTLLPTNRLEAAGMIKRAGLTPTDLLHITGQFVRWDVEAAKRALEIFAVMFGGSSDNVLRSALTIITRRLFEEIIRREVSHESRTLHDIPEDWKFLLDKAFADDGRGLGVRISLRIPVVAIGAPAEVLVPPVAQHLDAQVIVPEHADVANAIGAVASEVVAREEIIIRPGETSNYVLHGTEERIEFTELERATQKAIEIARERSRRRAVEAGALAPEVTVSRSDRVGTADGGSRIFLERRVTAVASGAAFARMSRRRRQAVPK
;
A
#
# COMPACT_ATOMS: atom_id res chain seq x y z
N GLY A 1 -24.42 -43.16 -8.52
CA GLY A 1 -23.63 -42.02 -8.08
C GLY A 1 -23.87 -40.89 -9.04
N TYR A 2 -23.05 -39.83 -8.98
CA TYR A 2 -23.13 -38.71 -9.91
C TYR A 2 -22.71 -39.07 -11.34
N ASP A 3 -22.20 -40.30 -11.57
CA ASP A 3 -21.81 -40.89 -12.85
C ASP A 3 -22.94 -40.91 -13.91
N LYS A 4 -24.20 -40.76 -13.49
CA LYS A 4 -25.37 -40.69 -14.37
C LYS A 4 -25.86 -39.26 -14.63
N HIS A 5 -25.24 -38.25 -14.01
CA HIS A 5 -25.64 -36.85 -14.19
C HIS A 5 -25.19 -36.38 -15.59
N PRO A 6 -26.06 -35.72 -16.39
CA PRO A 6 -25.77 -35.37 -17.79
C PRO A 6 -24.51 -34.51 -17.95
N ASP A 7 -24.17 -33.71 -16.94
CA ASP A 7 -22.95 -32.88 -16.92
C ASP A 7 -21.73 -33.55 -16.29
N PHE A 8 -21.84 -34.75 -15.71
CA PHE A 8 -20.74 -35.40 -14.98
C PHE A 8 -19.54 -35.65 -15.87
N SER A 9 -19.73 -36.23 -17.06
CA SER A 9 -18.63 -36.52 -17.98
C SER A 9 -17.91 -35.24 -18.44
N LYS A 10 -18.62 -34.13 -18.56
CA LYS A 10 -18.06 -32.83 -18.97
C LYS A 10 -17.26 -32.18 -17.84
N LEU A 11 -17.77 -32.26 -16.60
CA LEU A 11 -17.08 -31.76 -15.42
C LEU A 11 -15.87 -32.63 -15.04
N ALA A 12 -16.00 -33.95 -15.15
CA ALA A 12 -14.92 -34.90 -14.89
C ALA A 12 -13.75 -34.71 -15.85
N ALA A 13 -14.02 -34.47 -17.13
CA ALA A 13 -13.00 -34.19 -18.13
C ALA A 13 -12.22 -32.88 -17.83
N LYS A 14 -12.84 -31.92 -17.15
CA LYS A 14 -12.23 -30.60 -16.88
C LYS A 14 -11.57 -30.49 -15.52
N PHE A 15 -12.09 -31.18 -14.50
CA PHE A 15 -11.69 -30.99 -13.11
C PHE A 15 -11.29 -32.30 -12.40
N GLY A 16 -11.40 -33.45 -13.07
CA GLY A 16 -11.23 -34.77 -12.47
C GLY A 16 -12.54 -35.32 -11.91
N GLU A 17 -12.69 -36.64 -11.88
CA GLU A 17 -13.93 -37.32 -11.46
C GLU A 17 -14.35 -37.00 -10.02
N GLU A 18 -13.37 -36.92 -9.12
CA GLU A 18 -13.60 -36.65 -7.69
C GLU A 18 -14.12 -35.21 -7.47
N ASN A 19 -13.53 -34.24 -8.16
CA ASN A 19 -14.01 -32.86 -8.14
C ASN A 19 -15.34 -32.68 -8.87
N ALA A 20 -15.58 -33.41 -9.96
CA ALA A 20 -16.87 -33.38 -10.65
C ALA A 20 -17.99 -33.89 -9.73
N ALA A 21 -17.73 -34.95 -8.98
CA ALA A 21 -18.64 -35.44 -7.94
C ALA A 21 -18.86 -34.39 -6.85
N HIS A 22 -17.81 -33.71 -6.38
CA HIS A 22 -17.92 -32.66 -5.36
C HIS A 22 -18.67 -31.41 -5.83
N ILE A 23 -18.44 -30.98 -7.08
CA ILE A 23 -19.12 -29.85 -7.70
C ILE A 23 -20.60 -30.16 -7.85
N LEU A 24 -20.95 -31.35 -8.35
CA LEU A 24 -22.34 -31.77 -8.47
C LEU A 24 -23.01 -31.95 -7.11
N ALA A 25 -22.30 -32.49 -6.13
CA ALA A 25 -22.78 -32.56 -4.75
C ALA A 25 -23.04 -31.17 -4.15
N PHE A 26 -22.24 -30.15 -4.51
CA PHE A 26 -22.46 -28.77 -4.09
C PHE A 26 -23.70 -28.16 -4.76
N PHE A 27 -23.84 -28.30 -6.07
CA PHE A 27 -25.01 -27.79 -6.81
C PHE A 27 -26.31 -28.52 -6.44
N ASP A 28 -26.20 -29.75 -5.95
CA ASP A 28 -27.34 -30.55 -5.51
C ASP A 28 -27.69 -30.36 -4.03
N ARG A 29 -26.97 -29.52 -3.26
CA ARG A 29 -27.25 -29.31 -1.83
C ARG A 29 -28.66 -28.80 -1.55
N TRP A 30 -29.21 -27.96 -2.42
CA TRP A 30 -30.59 -27.48 -2.25
C TRP A 30 -31.59 -28.64 -2.19
N LYS A 31 -31.29 -29.77 -2.85
CA LYS A 31 -32.16 -30.96 -2.92
C LYS A 31 -32.33 -31.65 -1.57
N GLN A 32 -31.43 -31.45 -0.60
CA GLN A 32 -31.57 -32.00 0.75
C GLN A 32 -32.72 -31.37 1.56
N HIS A 33 -33.22 -30.22 1.12
CA HIS A 33 -34.29 -29.48 1.81
C HIS A 33 -35.68 -29.73 1.23
N TYR A 34 -35.79 -30.58 0.21
CA TYR A 34 -37.06 -30.94 -0.42
C TYR A 34 -37.34 -32.42 -0.23
N THR A 35 -38.61 -32.75 -0.05
CA THR A 35 -39.08 -34.13 0.14
C THR A 35 -40.24 -34.47 -0.79
N ARG A 36 -40.61 -33.56 -1.71
CA ARG A 36 -41.82 -33.65 -2.52
C ARG A 36 -41.62 -33.12 -3.93
N ALA A 37 -42.15 -33.86 -4.90
CA ALA A 37 -42.32 -33.44 -6.29
C ALA A 37 -43.81 -33.43 -6.63
N ALA A 38 -44.35 -32.27 -7.02
CA ALA A 38 -45.77 -32.13 -7.34
C ALA A 38 -45.97 -31.79 -8.83
N TYR A 39 -46.83 -32.55 -9.50
CA TYR A 39 -47.35 -32.22 -10.82
C TYR A 39 -48.64 -31.41 -10.66
N ILE A 40 -48.77 -30.26 -11.30
CA ILE A 40 -49.99 -29.44 -11.25
C ILE A 40 -50.80 -29.69 -12.53
N ASP A 41 -51.92 -30.39 -12.42
CA ASP A 41 -52.81 -30.72 -13.53
C ASP A 41 -53.76 -29.56 -13.82
N LEU A 42 -53.54 -28.87 -14.94
CA LEU A 42 -54.37 -27.76 -15.40
C LEU A 42 -55.46 -28.20 -16.39
N GLY A 43 -55.57 -29.50 -16.68
CA GLY A 43 -56.60 -30.08 -17.54
C GLY A 43 -56.34 -29.97 -19.05
N PHE A 44 -55.09 -29.79 -19.49
CA PHE A 44 -54.74 -29.76 -20.91
C PHE A 44 -54.43 -31.17 -21.47
N PRO A 45 -54.78 -31.48 -22.72
CA PRO A 45 -54.46 -32.77 -23.32
C PRO A 45 -52.96 -32.87 -23.70
N GLY A 46 -52.36 -34.05 -23.51
CA GLY A 46 -50.99 -34.37 -23.98
C GLY A 46 -49.87 -34.23 -22.93
N GLU A 47 -50.21 -34.19 -21.64
CA GLU A 47 -49.27 -33.92 -20.55
C GLU A 47 -48.55 -35.16 -19.97
N ASP A 48 -48.73 -36.34 -20.58
CA ASP A 48 -48.18 -37.62 -20.09
C ASP A 48 -46.67 -37.57 -19.85
N LYS A 49 -45.94 -36.82 -20.68
CA LYS A 49 -44.49 -36.66 -20.55
C LYS A 49 -44.08 -35.87 -19.30
N LEU A 50 -44.87 -34.89 -18.88
CA LEU A 50 -44.58 -34.05 -17.71
C LEU A 50 -44.91 -34.78 -16.41
N ILE A 51 -45.99 -35.57 -16.42
CA ILE A 51 -46.35 -36.49 -15.34
C ILE A 51 -45.22 -37.50 -15.14
N GLU A 52 -44.77 -38.14 -16.22
CA GLU A 52 -43.71 -39.14 -16.18
C GLU A 52 -42.37 -38.54 -15.73
N PHE A 53 -42.02 -37.36 -16.23
CA PHE A 53 -40.82 -36.64 -15.78
C PHE A 53 -40.86 -36.32 -14.27
N THR A 54 -42.00 -35.85 -13.76
CA THR A 54 -42.16 -35.51 -12.35
C THR A 54 -42.10 -36.75 -11.46
N ARG A 55 -42.62 -37.89 -11.94
CA ARG A 55 -42.49 -39.19 -11.26
C ARG A 55 -41.06 -39.70 -11.24
N GLN A 56 -40.36 -39.66 -12.37
CA GLN A 56 -38.96 -40.07 -12.43
C GLN A 56 -38.08 -39.19 -11.54
N MET A 57 -38.35 -37.89 -11.49
CA MET A 57 -37.68 -36.99 -10.56
C MET A 57 -37.94 -37.40 -9.11
N ALA A 58 -39.19 -37.70 -8.75
CA ALA A 58 -39.54 -38.17 -7.41
C ALA A 58 -38.82 -39.48 -7.05
N GLU A 59 -38.77 -40.43 -7.98
CA GLU A 59 -38.13 -41.74 -7.78
C GLU A 59 -36.60 -41.64 -7.68
N VAL A 60 -35.97 -40.82 -8.51
CA VAL A 60 -34.51 -40.63 -8.50
C VAL A 60 -34.03 -40.00 -7.19
N PHE A 61 -34.85 -39.15 -6.56
CA PHE A 61 -34.49 -38.40 -5.37
C PHE A 61 -35.17 -38.88 -4.08
N ASP A 62 -35.90 -40.00 -4.12
CA ASP A 62 -36.70 -40.54 -3.00
C ASP A 62 -37.67 -39.51 -2.40
N TRP A 63 -38.28 -38.69 -3.26
CA TRP A 63 -39.28 -37.70 -2.89
C TRP A 63 -40.70 -38.25 -3.06
N GLN A 64 -41.64 -37.71 -2.30
CA GLN A 64 -43.05 -38.02 -2.48
C GLN A 64 -43.57 -37.39 -3.76
N TYR A 65 -44.11 -38.21 -4.66
CA TYR A 65 -44.84 -37.74 -5.85
C TYR A 65 -46.28 -37.37 -5.49
N GLU A 66 -46.72 -36.19 -5.89
CA GLU A 66 -48.10 -35.73 -5.73
C GLU A 66 -48.63 -35.17 -7.05
N THR A 67 -49.94 -35.33 -7.30
CA THR A 67 -50.64 -34.59 -8.34
C THR A 67 -51.59 -33.62 -7.68
N ILE A 68 -51.39 -32.33 -7.93
CA ILE A 68 -52.23 -31.25 -7.45
C ILE A 68 -53.15 -30.83 -8.60
N GLN A 69 -54.46 -30.76 -8.35
CA GLN A 69 -55.39 -30.22 -9.33
C GLN A 69 -55.26 -28.69 -9.35
N GLY A 70 -54.84 -28.14 -10.50
CA GLY A 70 -54.73 -26.72 -10.73
C GLY A 70 -56.03 -26.14 -11.29
N ASP A 71 -56.26 -24.86 -11.02
CA ASP A 71 -57.44 -24.14 -11.52
C ASP A 71 -57.06 -23.26 -12.72
N SER A 72 -57.73 -23.49 -13.86
CA SER A 72 -57.54 -22.68 -15.07
C SER A 72 -58.42 -21.42 -15.11
N ASP A 73 -59.24 -21.18 -14.09
CA ASP A 73 -60.18 -20.05 -14.02
C ASP A 73 -59.48 -18.70 -14.21
N LEU A 74 -58.32 -18.50 -13.59
CA LEU A 74 -57.54 -17.26 -13.74
C LEU A 74 -57.11 -17.03 -15.20
N LEU A 75 -56.62 -18.08 -15.86
CA LEU A 75 -56.21 -18.05 -17.27
C LEU A 75 -57.41 -17.80 -18.19
N ARG A 76 -58.57 -18.40 -17.90
CA ARG A 76 -59.81 -18.17 -18.64
C ARG A 76 -60.31 -16.74 -18.47
N ARG A 77 -60.28 -16.19 -17.26
CA ARG A 77 -60.66 -14.80 -16.96
C ARG A 77 -59.76 -13.79 -17.67
N ILE A 78 -58.44 -14.01 -17.64
CA ILE A 78 -57.47 -13.20 -18.40
C ILE A 78 -57.81 -13.19 -19.91
N LEU A 79 -58.05 -14.37 -20.49
CA LEU A 79 -58.38 -14.51 -21.92
C LEU A 79 -59.78 -13.97 -22.28
N ALA A 80 -60.74 -14.04 -21.36
CA ALA A 80 -62.10 -13.51 -21.54
C ALA A 80 -62.20 -11.99 -21.33
N GLY A 81 -61.11 -11.33 -20.90
CA GLY A 81 -61.09 -9.90 -20.61
C GLY A 81 -61.71 -9.53 -19.25
N ASP A 82 -61.95 -10.50 -18.37
CA ASP A 82 -62.36 -10.25 -16.98
C ASP A 82 -61.12 -10.15 -16.10
N TRP A 83 -60.62 -8.91 -15.93
CA TRP A 83 -59.41 -8.62 -15.15
C TRP A 83 -59.73 -7.98 -13.80
N SER A 84 -60.94 -8.21 -13.29
CA SER A 84 -61.41 -7.66 -12.02
C SER A 84 -60.93 -8.44 -10.78
N ASP A 85 -60.32 -9.61 -11.00
CA ASP A 85 -59.76 -10.47 -9.97
C ASP A 85 -58.47 -9.85 -9.39
N ASP A 86 -58.34 -9.80 -8.08
CA ASP A 86 -57.23 -9.18 -7.35
C ASP A 86 -55.89 -9.92 -7.55
N ARG A 87 -55.93 -11.15 -8.06
CA ARG A 87 -54.74 -11.90 -8.48
C ARG A 87 -54.24 -11.49 -9.87
N ILE A 88 -54.99 -10.68 -10.62
CA ILE A 88 -54.63 -10.20 -11.97
C ILE A 88 -54.15 -8.75 -11.86
N PHE A 89 -52.83 -8.55 -11.96
CA PHE A 89 -52.26 -7.21 -12.07
C PHE A 89 -52.33 -6.71 -13.52
N VAL A 90 -53.14 -5.68 -13.77
CA VAL A 90 -53.26 -5.02 -15.09
C VAL A 90 -52.38 -3.78 -15.13
N LEU A 91 -51.40 -3.77 -16.03
CA LEU A 91 -50.53 -2.61 -16.25
C LEU A 91 -51.06 -1.78 -17.43
N PRO A 92 -51.60 -0.56 -17.23
CA PRO A 92 -52.11 0.25 -18.32
C PRO A 92 -50.97 0.78 -19.21
N PRO A 93 -51.19 0.96 -20.53
CA PRO A 93 -50.20 1.56 -21.42
C PRO A 93 -49.68 2.91 -20.89
N GLY A 94 -48.37 3.14 -21.00
CA GLY A 94 -47.71 4.33 -20.45
C GLY A 94 -47.37 4.25 -18.96
N ASN A 95 -47.54 3.08 -18.33
CA ASN A 95 -47.13 2.81 -16.96
C ASN A 95 -46.12 1.65 -16.89
N ARG A 96 -45.31 1.63 -15.83
CA ARG A 96 -44.43 0.52 -15.43
C ARG A 96 -44.91 -0.09 -14.10
N SER A 97 -44.58 -1.35 -13.85
CA SER A 97 -44.79 -1.97 -12.54
C SER A 97 -43.74 -1.48 -11.54
N ALA A 98 -44.16 -1.19 -10.30
CA ALA A 98 -43.30 -0.86 -9.18
C ALA A 98 -43.71 -1.67 -7.96
N SER A 99 -42.75 -2.10 -7.14
CA SER A 99 -43.03 -2.83 -5.89
C SER A 99 -43.34 -1.84 -4.76
N THR A 100 -44.35 -2.12 -3.95
CA THR A 100 -44.78 -1.24 -2.84
C THR A 100 -44.11 -1.56 -1.51
N GLY A 101 -43.44 -2.72 -1.39
CA GLY A 101 -42.81 -3.16 -0.14
C GLY A 101 -43.76 -3.76 0.91
N ASP A 102 -45.07 -3.76 0.68
CA ASP A 102 -46.10 -4.40 1.51
C ASP A 102 -46.71 -5.63 0.81
N ASP A 103 -47.67 -6.33 1.44
CA ASP A 103 -48.31 -7.58 0.97
C ASP A 103 -48.98 -7.51 -0.44
N GLN A 104 -49.06 -6.33 -1.07
CA GLN A 104 -49.43 -6.18 -2.48
C GLN A 104 -48.18 -6.08 -3.37
N VAL A 105 -47.88 -7.15 -4.11
CA VAL A 105 -46.58 -7.34 -4.78
C VAL A 105 -46.23 -6.25 -5.83
N PHE A 106 -47.21 -5.62 -6.50
CA PHE A 106 -46.98 -4.62 -7.56
C PHE A 106 -48.07 -3.53 -7.66
N VAL A 107 -47.67 -2.30 -8.05
CA VAL A 107 -48.55 -1.18 -8.47
C VAL A 107 -48.14 -0.64 -9.85
N ALA A 108 -49.10 -0.03 -10.56
CA ALA A 108 -48.86 0.62 -11.85
C ALA A 108 -48.51 2.11 -11.65
N VAL A 109 -47.36 2.54 -12.17
CA VAL A 109 -46.85 3.91 -12.04
C VAL A 109 -46.55 4.48 -13.42
N ALA A 110 -46.92 5.73 -13.70
CA ALA A 110 -46.64 6.35 -14.99
C ALA A 110 -45.13 6.33 -15.29
N VAL A 111 -44.76 6.05 -16.55
CA VAL A 111 -43.35 5.96 -16.98
C VAL A 111 -42.58 7.26 -16.68
N ASP A 112 -43.28 8.40 -16.68
CA ASP A 112 -42.71 9.74 -16.49
C ASP A 112 -42.90 10.28 -15.06
N ALA A 113 -43.48 9.50 -14.14
CA ALA A 113 -43.61 9.92 -12.75
C ALA A 113 -42.22 9.99 -12.10
N PRO A 114 -41.89 11.07 -11.37
CA PRO A 114 -40.63 11.16 -10.65
C PRO A 114 -40.50 9.97 -9.70
N GLU A 115 -39.37 9.27 -9.78
CA GLU A 115 -39.05 8.19 -8.86
C GLU A 115 -39.15 8.71 -7.43
N HIS A 116 -39.77 7.94 -6.53
CA HIS A 116 -39.67 8.20 -5.11
C HIS A 116 -38.19 8.28 -4.73
N GLU A 117 -37.68 9.51 -4.62
CA GLU A 117 -36.36 9.82 -4.10
C GLU A 117 -36.29 9.34 -2.66
N GLY A 118 -35.63 8.20 -2.47
CA GLY A 118 -35.32 7.66 -1.16
C GLY A 118 -35.49 6.16 -1.14
N LEU A 119 -34.42 5.42 -1.47
CA LEU A 119 -33.93 4.32 -0.62
C LEU A 119 -32.77 3.55 -1.26
N LEU A 120 -32.58 3.58 -2.59
CA LEU A 120 -31.48 2.87 -3.27
C LEU A 120 -30.89 3.70 -4.44
N ALA A 121 -29.94 4.58 -4.13
CA ALA A 121 -29.14 5.27 -5.14
C ALA A 121 -27.77 4.57 -5.23
N GLU A 122 -27.31 4.25 -6.45
CA GLU A 122 -25.90 3.93 -6.63
C GLU A 122 -25.10 5.21 -6.47
N GLY A 123 -24.10 5.17 -5.59
CA GLY A 123 -23.25 6.32 -5.31
C GLY A 123 -23.09 6.60 -3.83
N GLN A 124 -22.09 7.44 -3.53
CA GLN A 124 -21.74 7.83 -2.18
C GLN A 124 -22.55 9.08 -1.78
N VAL A 125 -23.22 9.02 -0.63
CA VAL A 125 -23.95 10.14 -0.04
C VAL A 125 -23.31 10.48 1.31
N VAL A 126 -22.93 11.74 1.50
CA VAL A 126 -22.51 12.25 2.82
C VAL A 126 -23.76 12.45 3.67
N VAL A 127 -23.82 11.75 4.80
CA VAL A 127 -25.02 11.69 5.65
C VAL A 127 -24.95 12.70 6.80
N GLU A 128 -23.77 12.91 7.36
CA GLU A 128 -23.56 13.87 8.47
C GLU A 128 -22.10 14.32 8.54
N SER A 129 -21.87 15.59 8.89
CA SER A 129 -20.57 16.16 9.27
C SER A 129 -20.73 16.94 10.58
N GLN A 130 -19.83 16.70 11.54
CA GLN A 130 -19.76 17.47 12.79
C GLN A 130 -18.44 18.23 12.86
N ALA A 131 -18.48 19.52 12.55
CA ALA A 131 -17.32 20.40 12.62
C ALA A 131 -16.76 20.49 14.05
N GLY A 132 -15.48 20.17 14.21
CA GLY A 132 -14.73 20.49 15.43
C GLY A 132 -14.20 21.92 15.36
N GLU A 133 -14.42 22.75 16.39
CA GLU A 133 -13.75 24.05 16.52
C GLU A 133 -12.26 23.84 16.84
N ASN A 134 -11.43 23.60 15.84
CA ASN A 134 -9.98 23.44 16.01
C ASN A 134 -9.23 24.63 15.42
N ILE A 135 -8.48 25.34 16.26
CA ILE A 135 -7.42 26.25 15.81
C ILE A 135 -6.10 25.49 15.95
N LEU A 136 -5.49 25.17 14.81
CA LEU A 136 -4.14 24.61 14.75
C LEU A 136 -3.14 25.69 15.19
N GLU A 137 -2.73 25.67 16.45
CA GLU A 137 -1.66 26.54 16.95
C GLU A 137 -0.59 25.68 17.63
N GLY A 138 0.62 25.66 17.07
CA GLY A 138 1.71 24.88 17.64
C GLY A 138 2.95 24.87 16.76
N ILE A 139 4.11 24.68 17.41
CA ILE A 139 5.36 24.37 16.74
C ILE A 139 5.56 22.86 16.82
N GLY A 140 5.69 22.24 15.65
CA GLY A 140 6.00 20.83 15.50
C GLY A 140 7.43 20.61 15.02
N LEU A 141 7.96 19.42 15.26
CA LEU A 141 9.21 18.93 14.69
C LEU A 141 8.90 17.72 13.79
N GLY A 142 9.13 17.86 12.50
CA GLY A 142 9.08 16.73 11.57
C GLY A 142 10.47 16.15 11.39
N ILE A 143 10.57 14.82 11.41
CA ILE A 143 11.82 14.10 11.16
C ILE A 143 11.51 13.01 10.14
N ASP A 144 12.28 12.97 9.05
CA ASP A 144 12.31 11.83 8.15
C ASP A 144 13.70 11.19 8.17
N ALA A 145 13.78 9.98 8.72
CA ALA A 145 14.99 9.15 8.68
C ALA A 145 14.96 8.27 7.41
N GLY A 146 15.23 8.92 6.28
CA GLY A 146 15.30 8.31 4.95
C GLY A 146 16.62 7.57 4.70
N GLY A 147 16.76 6.99 3.49
CA GLY A 147 17.93 6.21 3.13
C GLY A 147 19.23 7.04 3.11
N THR A 148 19.28 8.12 2.33
CA THR A 148 20.55 8.86 2.17
C THR A 148 20.73 9.97 3.21
N TYR A 149 19.66 10.70 3.53
CA TYR A 149 19.70 11.82 4.45
C TYR A 149 18.59 11.71 5.48
N THR A 150 18.88 12.21 6.68
CA THR A 150 17.89 12.46 7.73
C THR A 150 17.51 13.93 7.66
N ASP A 151 16.24 14.19 7.40
CA ASP A 151 15.66 15.52 7.29
C ASP A 151 14.94 15.90 8.58
N ALA A 152 15.18 17.11 9.07
CA ALA A 152 14.49 17.63 10.25
C ALA A 152 13.96 19.05 10.00
N VAL A 153 12.69 19.28 10.32
CA VAL A 153 12.03 20.56 10.09
C VAL A 153 11.27 21.00 11.34
N ILE A 154 11.48 22.24 11.76
CA ILE A 154 10.63 22.91 12.74
C ILE A 154 9.56 23.67 11.97
N TYR A 155 8.30 23.27 12.14
CA TYR A 155 7.16 23.78 11.39
C TYR A 155 6.17 24.48 12.32
N ASP A 156 5.67 25.64 11.90
CA ASP A 156 4.56 26.34 12.54
C ASP A 156 3.27 25.95 11.84
N VAL A 157 2.48 25.07 12.48
CA VAL A 157 1.29 24.46 11.86
C VAL A 157 0.20 25.50 11.62
N GLY A 158 0.07 26.49 12.51
CA GLY A 158 -0.94 27.54 12.38
C GLY A 158 -0.62 28.55 11.31
N ALA A 159 0.64 28.99 11.25
CA ALA A 159 1.11 29.90 10.20
C ALA A 159 1.45 29.18 8.88
N LYS A 160 1.35 27.85 8.83
CA LYS A 160 1.72 26.98 7.70
C LYS A 160 3.09 27.28 7.11
N ARG A 161 4.11 27.44 7.95
CA ARG A 161 5.46 27.86 7.50
C ARG A 161 6.60 27.12 8.19
N VAL A 162 7.68 26.94 7.45
CA VAL A 162 8.95 26.41 7.98
C VAL A 162 9.64 27.49 8.82
N LEU A 163 10.04 27.15 10.04
CA LEU A 163 10.81 28.02 10.93
C LEU A 163 12.31 27.75 10.88
N ALA A 164 12.69 26.48 10.70
CA ALA A 164 14.06 26.02 10.53
C ALA A 164 14.05 24.64 9.87
N LYS A 165 15.10 24.33 9.10
CA LYS A 165 15.33 23.00 8.53
C LYS A 165 16.79 22.59 8.71
N ALA A 166 17.03 21.30 8.79
CA ALA A 166 18.35 20.69 8.87
C ALA A 166 18.38 19.40 8.05
N LYS A 167 19.57 19.05 7.55
CA LYS A 167 19.80 17.82 6.78
C LYS A 167 21.13 17.24 7.24
N ALA A 168 21.12 15.97 7.62
CA ALA A 168 22.32 15.23 8.01
C ALA A 168 22.41 13.93 7.21
N LEU A 169 23.62 13.39 7.01
CA LEU A 169 23.77 12.06 6.41
C LEU A 169 23.09 11.02 7.32
N THR A 170 22.34 10.10 6.71
CA THR A 170 21.76 8.99 7.47
C THR A 170 22.85 8.01 7.87
N THR A 171 22.93 7.73 9.16
CA THR A 171 23.77 6.67 9.70
C THR A 171 22.95 5.37 9.69
N TYR A 172 23.02 4.57 8.61
CA TYR A 172 22.16 3.39 8.41
C TYR A 172 22.17 2.35 9.56
N HIS A 173 23.31 2.19 10.23
CA HIS A 173 23.47 1.25 11.34
C HIS A 173 23.06 1.85 12.70
N ASP A 174 22.85 3.16 12.75
CA ASP A 174 22.41 3.91 13.92
C ASP A 174 21.62 5.15 13.47
N LEU A 175 20.35 4.95 13.10
CA LEU A 175 19.50 6.06 12.63
C LEU A 175 19.41 7.21 13.65
N VAL A 176 19.62 6.89 14.93
CA VAL A 176 19.57 7.84 16.05
C VAL A 176 20.70 8.84 15.94
N GLU A 177 21.89 8.41 15.52
CA GLU A 177 23.02 9.29 15.26
C GLU A 177 22.71 10.25 14.09
N GLY A 178 22.08 9.76 13.03
CA GLY A 178 21.60 10.61 11.94
C GLY A 178 20.61 11.68 12.43
N ILE A 179 19.68 11.27 13.31
CA ILE A 179 18.71 12.17 13.95
C ILE A 179 19.41 13.19 14.86
N ARG A 180 20.35 12.76 15.72
CA ARG A 180 21.13 13.68 16.58
C ARG A 180 21.88 14.72 15.76
N ASN A 181 22.52 14.30 14.66
CA ASN A 181 23.24 15.19 13.77
C ASN A 181 22.31 16.20 13.06
N ALA A 182 21.08 15.81 12.74
CA ALA A 182 20.07 16.74 12.22
C ALA A 182 19.58 17.72 13.30
N LEU A 183 19.29 17.23 14.52
CA LEU A 183 18.85 18.06 15.65
C LEU A 183 19.91 19.08 16.08
N ALA A 184 21.20 18.71 16.03
CA ALA A 184 22.32 19.58 16.39
C ALA A 184 22.42 20.84 15.51
N GLN A 185 21.91 20.79 14.28
CA GLN A 185 21.89 21.91 13.35
C GLN A 185 20.69 22.85 13.56
N LEU A 186 19.69 22.44 14.35
CA LEU A 186 18.48 23.22 14.58
C LEU A 186 18.63 24.20 15.77
N PRO A 187 17.97 25.39 15.74
CA PRO A 187 18.07 26.34 16.83
C PRO A 187 17.43 25.81 18.14
N ARG A 188 18.24 25.65 19.20
CA ARG A 188 17.77 25.18 20.52
C ARG A 188 16.55 25.95 21.07
N ARG A 189 16.50 27.27 20.83
CA ARG A 189 15.36 28.13 21.24
C ARG A 189 14.02 27.73 20.61
N LEU A 190 14.06 27.15 19.40
CA LEU A 190 12.88 26.69 18.68
C LEU A 190 12.54 25.25 19.09
N LEU A 191 13.56 24.40 19.25
CA LEU A 191 13.39 23.02 19.76
C LEU A 191 12.67 22.98 21.12
N ALA A 192 13.01 23.88 22.05
CA ALA A 192 12.33 23.98 23.35
C ALA A 192 10.83 24.40 23.26
N ARG A 193 10.39 24.92 22.10
CA ARG A 193 8.99 25.31 21.85
C ARG A 193 8.19 24.22 21.13
N VAL A 194 8.83 23.15 20.68
CA VAL A 194 8.17 22.02 20.03
C VAL A 194 7.15 21.40 21.00
N ARG A 195 6.00 21.00 20.46
CA ARG A 195 4.91 20.34 21.22
C ARG A 195 4.62 18.93 20.73
N VAL A 196 4.92 18.66 19.47
CA VAL A 196 4.82 17.33 18.88
C VAL A 196 6.03 17.15 17.97
N THR A 197 6.65 15.99 18.09
CA THR A 197 7.63 15.48 17.13
C THR A 197 6.95 14.37 16.34
N SER A 198 7.05 14.38 15.02
CA SER A 198 6.53 13.31 14.16
C SER A 198 7.65 12.71 13.33
N LEU A 199 7.77 11.39 13.39
CA LEU A 199 8.84 10.63 12.77
C LEU A 199 8.32 9.75 11.63
N SER A 200 8.85 9.94 10.43
CA SER A 200 8.79 8.96 9.34
C SER A 200 10.15 8.27 9.18
N THR A 201 10.15 7.00 8.76
CA THR A 201 11.40 6.25 8.60
C THR A 201 11.26 5.11 7.60
N THR A 202 12.37 4.80 6.92
CA THR A 202 12.48 3.62 6.04
C THR A 202 12.88 2.35 6.79
N LEU A 203 13.09 2.41 8.12
CA LEU A 203 13.60 1.29 8.92
C LEU A 203 12.73 0.03 8.82
N ALA A 204 11.40 0.17 8.90
CA ALA A 204 10.47 -0.97 8.83
C ALA A 204 10.56 -1.65 7.45
N THR A 205 10.47 -0.86 6.38
CA THR A 205 10.61 -1.34 4.99
C THR A 205 11.92 -2.09 4.78
N ASN A 206 13.05 -1.48 5.16
CA ASN A 206 14.36 -2.11 4.98
C ASN A 206 14.53 -3.36 5.85
N SER A 207 14.01 -3.35 7.08
CA SER A 207 14.12 -4.50 7.99
C SER A 207 13.38 -5.73 7.47
N ILE A 208 12.23 -5.55 6.80
CA ILE A 208 11.51 -6.65 6.14
C ILE A 208 12.31 -7.21 4.96
N VAL A 209 12.85 -6.33 4.11
CA VAL A 209 13.66 -6.75 2.94
C VAL A 209 14.93 -7.49 3.37
N GLU A 210 15.60 -6.99 4.41
CA GLU A 210 16.85 -7.56 4.93
C GLU A 210 16.62 -8.75 5.89
N GLY A 211 15.37 -9.07 6.21
CA GLY A 211 15.03 -10.16 7.12
C GLY A 211 15.42 -9.92 8.58
N ARG A 212 15.56 -8.67 9.03
CA ARG A 212 15.86 -8.32 10.42
C ARG A 212 14.63 -8.53 11.32
N GLY A 213 14.86 -8.71 12.62
CA GLY A 213 13.81 -8.84 13.64
C GLY A 213 13.79 -10.16 14.39
N HIS A 214 12.73 -10.42 15.16
CA HIS A 214 12.54 -11.69 15.88
C HIS A 214 12.42 -12.89 14.94
N LYS A 215 12.88 -14.06 15.37
CA LYS A 215 12.41 -15.35 14.82
C LYS A 215 10.98 -15.56 15.30
N VAL A 216 10.05 -15.77 14.38
CA VAL A 216 8.61 -15.85 14.66
C VAL A 216 8.10 -17.24 14.32
N GLY A 217 7.33 -17.85 15.22
CA GLY A 217 6.58 -19.08 14.94
C GLY A 217 5.13 -18.77 14.57
N LEU A 218 4.54 -19.53 13.65
CA LEU A 218 3.12 -19.40 13.28
C LEU A 218 2.32 -20.60 13.81
N ILE A 219 1.23 -20.34 14.54
CA ILE A 219 0.17 -21.30 14.83
C ILE A 219 -1.02 -21.02 13.90
N ALA A 220 -1.33 -21.97 13.04
CA ALA A 220 -2.43 -21.89 12.09
C ALA A 220 -3.65 -22.69 12.57
N VAL A 221 -4.83 -22.05 12.54
CA VAL A 221 -6.12 -22.62 12.95
C VAL A 221 -7.07 -22.60 11.75
N SER A 222 -7.14 -23.70 11.01
CA SER A 222 -7.93 -23.79 9.79
C SER A 222 -8.47 -25.21 9.53
N PRO A 223 -9.52 -25.36 8.71
CA PRO A 223 -10.05 -26.68 8.33
C PRO A 223 -9.09 -27.53 7.47
N TRP A 224 -7.96 -26.98 7.05
CA TRP A 224 -6.90 -27.65 6.31
C TRP A 224 -5.54 -27.12 6.76
N ASP A 225 -4.49 -27.90 6.54
CA ASP A 225 -3.13 -27.50 6.88
C ASP A 225 -2.59 -26.45 5.92
N TRP A 226 -1.96 -25.42 6.48
CA TRP A 226 -1.17 -24.45 5.72
C TRP A 226 0.27 -24.95 5.58
N THR A 227 0.90 -24.65 4.44
CA THR A 227 2.29 -24.99 4.16
C THR A 227 3.21 -23.76 4.24
N GLU A 228 4.50 -24.01 4.48
CA GLU A 228 5.52 -22.96 4.49
C GLU A 228 5.62 -22.24 3.14
N GLU A 229 5.41 -22.95 2.03
CA GLU A 229 5.40 -22.37 0.68
C GLU A 229 4.22 -21.41 0.47
N GLN A 230 3.02 -21.78 0.94
CA GLN A 230 1.83 -20.93 0.84
C GLN A 230 1.98 -19.63 1.62
N VAL A 231 2.54 -19.70 2.82
CA VAL A 231 2.71 -18.52 3.68
C VAL A 231 4.02 -17.78 3.37
N GLY A 232 5.02 -18.45 2.82
CA GLY A 232 6.38 -17.91 2.64
C GLY A 232 7.14 -17.74 3.96
N HIS A 233 6.85 -18.58 4.97
CA HIS A 233 7.44 -18.45 6.31
C HIS A 233 7.58 -19.80 7.02
N SER A 234 8.56 -19.90 7.93
CA SER A 234 8.84 -21.07 8.76
C SER A 234 9.36 -20.61 10.14
N PRO A 235 9.08 -21.32 11.25
CA PRO A 235 8.28 -22.54 11.36
C PRO A 235 6.75 -22.29 11.43
N ILE A 236 5.96 -23.25 10.96
CA ILE A 236 4.49 -23.27 11.03
C ILE A 236 4.01 -24.54 11.73
N VAL A 237 3.03 -24.42 12.62
CA VAL A 237 2.32 -25.54 13.25
C VAL A 237 0.83 -25.39 13.03
N ASN A 238 0.19 -26.38 12.41
CA ASN A 238 -1.26 -26.43 12.25
C ASN A 238 -1.92 -27.07 13.48
N VAL A 239 -2.98 -26.46 13.99
CA VAL A 239 -3.73 -26.92 15.17
C VAL A 239 -5.21 -27.11 14.80
N PRO A 240 -5.85 -28.23 15.21
CA PRO A 240 -7.27 -28.47 14.97
C PRO A 240 -8.17 -27.37 15.55
N GLY A 241 -9.15 -26.94 14.76
CA GLY A 241 -10.07 -25.85 15.08
C GLY A 241 -10.43 -25.04 13.83
N ALA A 242 -11.72 -24.77 13.64
CA ALA A 242 -12.18 -24.17 12.39
C ALA A 242 -13.41 -23.26 12.57
N VAL A 243 -13.41 -22.18 11.79
CA VAL A 243 -14.53 -21.26 11.64
C VAL A 243 -14.96 -21.25 10.16
N SER A 244 -16.26 -21.21 9.91
CA SER A 244 -16.83 -21.10 8.56
C SER A 244 -16.58 -19.71 7.96
N ILE A 245 -16.76 -19.57 6.65
CA ILE A 245 -16.76 -18.24 6.05
C ILE A 245 -17.88 -17.36 6.60
N THR A 246 -18.95 -17.88 7.21
CA THR A 246 -19.99 -17.06 7.86
C THR A 246 -19.67 -16.68 9.31
N GLY A 247 -18.63 -17.27 9.91
CA GLY A 247 -18.23 -17.01 11.30
C GLY A 247 -18.69 -18.08 12.30
N ASP A 248 -19.32 -19.16 11.85
CA ASP A 248 -19.79 -20.25 12.70
C ASP A 248 -18.62 -21.18 13.06
N ILE A 249 -18.55 -21.64 14.31
CA ILE A 249 -17.54 -22.61 14.73
C ILE A 249 -17.92 -23.97 14.12
N ILE A 250 -17.07 -24.49 13.23
CA ILE A 250 -17.25 -25.79 12.57
C ILE A 250 -16.56 -26.88 13.39
N GLU A 251 -15.40 -26.58 13.97
CA GLU A 251 -14.61 -27.50 14.76
C GLU A 251 -14.08 -26.78 16.01
N PRO A 252 -14.28 -27.35 17.23
CA PRO A 252 -13.74 -26.77 18.45
C PRO A 252 -12.20 -26.80 18.45
N LEU A 253 -11.59 -25.85 19.16
CA LEU A 253 -10.14 -25.78 19.30
C LEU A 253 -9.60 -26.96 20.15
N ASP A 254 -8.56 -27.64 19.66
CA ASP A 254 -7.78 -28.59 20.46
C ASP A 254 -6.73 -27.83 21.29
N GLU A 255 -7.06 -27.54 22.55
CA GLU A 255 -6.16 -26.81 23.45
C GLU A 255 -4.84 -27.54 23.76
N ASP A 256 -4.84 -28.89 23.78
CA ASP A 256 -3.61 -29.64 24.06
C ASP A 256 -2.65 -29.62 22.87
N ALA A 257 -3.18 -29.60 21.65
CA ALA A 257 -2.40 -29.35 20.44
C ALA A 257 -1.81 -27.92 20.46
N VAL A 258 -2.53 -26.91 20.95
CA VAL A 258 -1.98 -25.55 21.13
C VAL A 258 -0.79 -25.55 22.08
N ARG A 259 -0.90 -26.20 23.24
CA ARG A 259 0.20 -26.26 24.24
C ARG A 259 1.46 -26.89 23.65
N LYS A 260 1.30 -28.02 22.94
CA LYS A 260 2.42 -28.69 22.24
C LYS A 260 3.02 -27.83 21.12
N ALA A 261 2.18 -27.08 20.38
CA ALA A 261 2.65 -26.16 19.36
C ALA A 261 3.50 -25.04 19.97
N ALA A 262 3.07 -24.47 21.11
CA ALA A 262 3.82 -23.44 21.84
C ALA A 262 5.18 -23.97 22.32
N GLU A 263 5.20 -25.16 22.93
CA GLU A 263 6.44 -25.83 23.35
C GLU A 263 7.41 -26.07 22.17
N LEU A 264 6.90 -26.54 21.03
CA LEU A 264 7.72 -26.74 19.83
C LEU A 264 8.31 -25.42 19.33
N LEU A 265 7.48 -24.39 19.17
CA LEU A 265 7.89 -23.11 18.58
C LEU A 265 8.85 -22.33 19.48
N ILE A 266 8.62 -22.32 20.80
CA ILE A 266 9.37 -21.47 21.72
C ILE A 266 10.57 -22.24 22.30
N ASP A 267 10.38 -23.45 22.82
CA ASP A 267 11.46 -24.16 23.51
C ASP A 267 12.44 -24.84 22.55
N ARG A 268 11.93 -25.39 21.44
CA ARG A 268 12.77 -26.14 20.48
C ARG A 268 13.23 -25.29 19.31
N GLU A 269 12.31 -24.52 18.72
CA GLU A 269 12.62 -23.65 17.58
C GLU A 269 13.14 -22.27 18.00
N HIS A 270 13.13 -21.93 19.30
CA HIS A 270 13.64 -20.67 19.83
C HIS A 270 12.98 -19.43 19.20
N CYS A 271 11.69 -19.49 18.90
CA CYS A 271 10.94 -18.34 18.42
C CYS A 271 10.77 -17.32 19.55
N SER A 272 11.08 -16.06 19.27
CA SER A 272 10.98 -14.95 20.24
C SER A 272 9.63 -14.23 20.19
N ALA A 273 8.75 -14.64 19.28
CA ALA A 273 7.34 -14.23 19.21
C ALA A 273 6.53 -15.31 18.48
N VAL A 274 5.22 -15.34 18.76
CA VAL A 274 4.26 -16.26 18.13
C VAL A 274 3.20 -15.46 17.40
N VAL A 275 2.87 -15.89 16.19
CA VAL A 275 1.71 -15.40 15.43
C VAL A 275 0.62 -16.47 15.46
N VAL A 276 -0.62 -16.02 15.62
CA VAL A 276 -1.80 -16.88 15.50
C VAL A 276 -2.64 -16.38 14.34
N ALA A 277 -2.89 -17.24 13.37
CA ALA A 277 -3.74 -16.94 12.22
C ALA A 277 -4.66 -18.12 11.89
N GLY A 278 -5.70 -17.87 11.11
CA GLY A 278 -6.64 -18.92 10.73
C GLY A 278 -7.68 -18.48 9.73
N TYR A 279 -8.33 -19.46 9.10
CA TYR A 279 -9.34 -19.22 8.07
C TYR A 279 -10.56 -18.48 8.66
N ALA A 280 -11.00 -17.40 7.98
CA ALA A 280 -12.16 -16.58 8.35
C ALA A 280 -12.15 -16.02 9.80
N THR A 281 -11.00 -16.02 10.48
CA THR A 281 -10.86 -15.54 11.86
C THR A 281 -11.15 -14.04 12.04
N VAL A 282 -11.06 -13.26 10.96
CA VAL A 282 -11.52 -11.86 10.94
C VAL A 282 -13.04 -11.71 11.13
N ARG A 283 -13.82 -12.77 10.87
CA ARG A 283 -15.28 -12.78 11.09
C ARG A 283 -15.65 -13.29 12.48
N ASN A 284 -14.90 -14.25 13.00
CA ASN A 284 -15.04 -14.72 14.37
C ASN A 284 -13.66 -15.09 14.94
N PRO A 285 -13.08 -14.24 15.81
CA PRO A 285 -11.73 -14.43 16.34
C PRO A 285 -11.67 -15.33 17.58
N VAL A 286 -12.79 -15.92 18.02
CA VAL A 286 -12.88 -16.65 19.31
C VAL A 286 -11.81 -17.73 19.45
N LEU A 287 -11.61 -18.57 18.43
CA LEU A 287 -10.62 -19.65 18.50
C LEU A 287 -9.19 -19.11 18.60
N VAL A 288 -8.82 -18.13 17.77
CA VAL A 288 -7.46 -17.57 17.77
C VAL A 288 -7.16 -16.73 19.02
N ASN A 289 -8.18 -16.09 19.61
CA ASN A 289 -8.06 -15.42 20.90
C ASN A 289 -7.78 -16.43 22.02
N ARG A 290 -8.45 -17.60 21.98
CA ARG A 290 -8.21 -18.67 22.95
C ARG A 290 -6.80 -19.25 22.81
N VAL A 291 -6.29 -19.43 21.59
CA VAL A 291 -4.90 -19.80 21.35
C VAL A 291 -3.94 -18.79 22.00
N ARG A 292 -4.19 -17.48 21.80
CA ARG A 292 -3.36 -16.42 22.40
C ARG A 292 -3.31 -16.52 23.92
N GLU A 293 -4.46 -16.70 24.56
CA GLU A 293 -4.56 -16.85 26.02
C GLU A 293 -3.68 -18.02 26.50
N ILE A 294 -3.83 -19.20 25.89
CA ILE A 294 -3.07 -20.40 26.26
C ILE A 294 -1.56 -20.16 26.11
N VAL A 295 -1.12 -19.59 24.99
CA VAL A 295 0.32 -19.32 24.76
C VAL A 295 0.84 -18.29 25.78
N SER A 296 0.06 -17.25 26.08
CA SER A 296 0.45 -16.19 27.02
C SER A 296 0.45 -16.64 28.48
N GLU A 297 -0.35 -17.65 28.83
CA GLU A 297 -0.31 -18.30 30.16
C GLU A 297 0.97 -19.13 30.36
N MET A 298 1.53 -19.67 29.27
CA MET A 298 2.71 -20.54 29.32
C MET A 298 4.03 -19.77 29.18
N TYR A 299 4.06 -18.71 28.36
CA TYR A 299 5.29 -18.00 27.99
C TYR A 299 5.11 -16.48 27.98
N ASP A 300 6.14 -15.77 28.43
CA ASP A 300 6.24 -14.30 28.34
C ASP A 300 6.88 -13.88 27.00
N VAL A 301 6.21 -14.22 25.89
CA VAL A 301 6.60 -13.81 24.54
C VAL A 301 5.46 -13.04 23.87
N PRO A 302 5.73 -12.10 22.96
CA PRO A 302 4.68 -11.44 22.19
C PRO A 302 3.86 -12.46 21.38
N VAL A 303 2.55 -12.43 21.55
CA VAL A 303 1.60 -13.22 20.76
C VAL A 303 0.73 -12.30 19.92
N VAL A 304 0.87 -12.37 18.59
CA VAL A 304 0.19 -11.47 17.64
C VAL A 304 -0.91 -12.23 16.90
N CYS A 305 -2.16 -11.80 17.02
CA CYS A 305 -3.27 -12.38 16.28
C CYS A 305 -3.47 -11.67 14.94
N ALA A 306 -3.54 -12.42 13.84
CA ALA A 306 -3.61 -11.85 12.50
C ALA A 306 -4.82 -10.94 12.26
N HIS A 307 -5.96 -11.23 12.89
CA HIS A 307 -7.18 -10.43 12.77
C HIS A 307 -7.07 -9.03 13.41
N GLU A 308 -6.10 -8.82 14.31
CA GLU A 308 -5.88 -7.52 14.97
C GLU A 308 -5.06 -6.56 14.10
N VAL A 309 -4.28 -7.12 13.18
CA VAL A 309 -3.36 -6.37 12.29
C VAL A 309 -3.93 -6.22 10.88
N SER A 310 -4.65 -7.24 10.38
CA SER A 310 -5.30 -7.23 9.06
C SER A 310 -6.76 -7.61 9.17
N ARG A 311 -7.63 -6.81 8.54
CA ARG A 311 -9.08 -7.09 8.44
C ARG A 311 -9.53 -7.68 7.12
N ARG A 312 -8.60 -7.85 6.17
CA ARG A 312 -8.92 -8.41 4.86
C ARG A 312 -9.18 -9.91 4.99
N LEU A 313 -10.11 -10.42 4.19
CA LEU A 313 -10.55 -11.84 4.25
C LEU A 313 -9.46 -12.83 3.83
N ASN A 314 -8.45 -12.38 3.07
CA ASN A 314 -7.34 -13.22 2.67
C ASN A 314 -6.46 -13.58 3.89
N SER A 315 -6.69 -14.78 4.44
CA SER A 315 -6.07 -15.24 5.69
C SER A 315 -4.56 -15.45 5.56
N ILE A 316 -4.07 -15.80 4.36
CA ILE A 316 -2.63 -15.96 4.10
C ILE A 316 -1.92 -14.61 4.14
N HIS A 317 -2.43 -13.61 3.43
CA HIS A 317 -1.87 -12.25 3.49
C HIS A 317 -2.01 -11.66 4.90
N GLY A 318 -3.10 -11.96 5.60
CA GLY A 318 -3.27 -11.58 7.00
C GLY A 318 -2.20 -12.19 7.91
N ALA A 319 -1.87 -13.46 7.72
CA ALA A 319 -0.79 -14.13 8.45
C ALA A 319 0.59 -13.55 8.12
N GLN A 320 0.89 -13.32 6.83
CA GLN A 320 2.12 -12.66 6.39
C GLN A 320 2.28 -11.28 7.04
N THR A 321 1.19 -10.51 7.12
CA THR A 321 1.16 -9.20 7.79
C THR A 321 1.47 -9.32 9.28
N ALA A 322 0.87 -10.29 9.96
CA ALA A 322 1.07 -10.52 11.39
C ALA A 322 2.50 -11.00 11.70
N ILE A 323 3.08 -11.83 10.83
CA ILE A 323 4.48 -12.25 10.90
C ILE A 323 5.40 -11.05 10.73
N ALA A 324 5.20 -10.25 9.67
CA ALA A 324 5.97 -9.02 9.47
C ALA A 324 5.88 -8.09 10.69
N ASN A 325 4.68 -7.92 11.25
CA ASN A 325 4.48 -7.13 12.47
C ASN A 325 5.29 -7.67 13.66
N ALA A 326 5.16 -8.96 13.96
CA ALA A 326 5.84 -9.61 15.08
C ALA A 326 7.38 -9.52 14.95
N ARG A 327 7.91 -9.62 13.73
CA ARG A 327 9.35 -9.45 13.45
C ARG A 327 9.83 -8.04 13.76
N LEU A 328 9.03 -7.02 13.45
CA LEU A 328 9.39 -5.61 13.59
C LEU A 328 9.24 -5.04 15.01
N LEU A 329 8.55 -5.74 15.92
CA LEU A 329 8.34 -5.30 17.30
C LEU A 329 9.61 -4.80 18.03
N PRO A 330 10.72 -5.56 18.09
CA PRO A 330 11.94 -5.09 18.74
C PRO A 330 12.57 -3.90 18.00
N VAL A 331 12.58 -3.95 16.66
CA VAL A 331 13.26 -2.97 15.81
C VAL A 331 12.67 -1.57 16.01
N ILE A 332 11.35 -1.46 15.98
CA ILE A 332 10.67 -0.17 16.14
C ILE A 332 10.66 0.27 17.60
N ARG A 333 10.60 -0.66 18.57
CA ARG A 333 10.73 -0.33 19.99
C ARG A 333 12.08 0.36 20.28
N ASP A 334 13.17 -0.25 19.84
CA ASP A 334 14.53 0.27 20.04
C ASP A 334 14.73 1.63 19.34
N LEU A 335 14.16 1.79 18.14
CA LEU A 335 14.16 3.07 17.43
C LEU A 335 13.46 4.16 18.26
N ILE A 336 12.22 3.93 18.71
CA ILE A 336 11.44 4.93 19.44
C ILE A 336 12.12 5.27 20.76
N ASP A 337 12.63 4.28 21.49
CA ASP A 337 13.39 4.51 22.73
C ASP A 337 14.60 5.38 22.48
N SER A 338 15.35 5.10 21.42
CA SER A 338 16.55 5.87 21.10
C SER A 338 16.24 7.29 20.61
N VAL A 339 15.14 7.49 19.88
CA VAL A 339 14.65 8.81 19.49
C VAL A 339 14.27 9.63 20.73
N HIS A 340 13.63 9.03 21.73
CA HIS A 340 13.37 9.70 23.02
C HIS A 340 14.65 10.21 23.68
N HIS A 341 15.70 9.37 23.71
CA HIS A 341 16.98 9.78 24.28
C HIS A 341 17.58 10.98 23.52
N ALA A 342 17.52 10.98 22.18
CA ALA A 342 17.97 12.10 21.37
C ALA A 342 17.12 13.36 21.63
N LEU A 343 15.80 13.25 21.65
CA LEU A 343 14.91 14.39 21.94
C LEU A 343 15.15 14.99 23.33
N ALA A 344 15.39 14.14 24.33
CA ALA A 344 15.73 14.57 25.69
C ALA A 344 17.06 15.33 25.75
N GLU A 345 18.10 14.84 25.06
CA GLU A 345 19.41 15.51 24.95
C GLU A 345 19.29 16.94 24.41
N PHE A 346 18.44 17.13 23.40
CA PHE A 346 18.16 18.44 22.79
C PHE A 346 17.04 19.24 23.47
N HIS A 347 16.53 18.77 24.61
CA HIS A 347 15.49 19.42 25.42
C HIS A 347 14.19 19.70 24.64
N VAL A 348 13.74 18.74 23.84
CA VAL A 348 12.48 18.78 23.09
C VAL A 348 11.35 18.21 23.97
N PRO A 349 10.40 19.02 24.47
CA PRO A 349 9.44 18.59 25.49
C PRO A 349 8.14 17.97 24.91
N GLY A 350 8.04 17.82 23.59
CA GLY A 350 6.81 17.43 22.89
C GLY A 350 6.55 15.92 22.87
N LYS A 351 5.32 15.54 22.54
CA LYS A 351 4.92 14.15 22.33
C LYS A 351 5.54 13.59 21.04
N LEU A 352 5.96 12.33 21.04
CA LEU A 352 6.41 11.64 19.84
C LEU A 352 5.24 10.93 19.14
N MET A 353 5.14 11.17 17.84
CA MET A 353 4.21 10.53 16.91
C MET A 353 5.03 9.82 15.83
N VAL A 354 4.46 8.78 15.24
CA VAL A 354 5.09 8.02 14.16
C VAL A 354 4.16 7.99 12.96
N VAL A 355 4.70 8.25 11.77
CA VAL A 355 3.93 8.26 10.53
C VAL A 355 3.71 6.83 10.04
N LYS A 356 2.48 6.52 9.63
CA LYS A 356 2.13 5.25 8.99
C LYS A 356 2.34 5.29 7.48
N GLY A 357 2.28 4.13 6.84
CA GLY A 357 2.33 3.96 5.39
C GLY A 357 1.20 4.64 4.62
N ASP A 358 0.10 4.99 5.28
CA ASP A 358 -1.00 5.78 4.69
C ASP A 358 -0.79 7.31 4.82
N GLY A 359 0.33 7.74 5.42
CA GLY A 359 0.69 9.15 5.60
C GLY A 359 0.12 9.80 6.86
N THR A 360 -0.67 9.06 7.65
CA THR A 360 -1.28 9.57 8.89
C THR A 360 -0.38 9.30 10.09
N PRO A 361 -0.23 10.23 11.04
CA PRO A 361 0.53 10.01 12.26
C PRO A 361 -0.30 9.22 13.28
N VAL A 362 0.39 8.41 14.08
CA VAL A 362 -0.17 7.71 15.24
C VAL A 362 0.72 7.90 16.46
N ASP A 363 0.12 7.74 17.63
CA ASP A 363 0.83 7.67 18.90
C ASP A 363 1.88 6.55 18.89
N GLU A 364 3.02 6.80 19.51
CA GLU A 364 4.10 5.82 19.61
C GLU A 364 3.69 4.49 20.26
N THR A 365 2.70 4.47 21.15
CA THR A 365 2.17 3.24 21.76
C THR A 365 1.54 2.34 20.70
N ILE A 366 0.81 2.91 19.74
CA ILE A 366 0.25 2.18 18.60
C ILE A 366 1.38 1.73 17.68
N ALA A 367 2.33 2.61 17.36
CA ALA A 367 3.46 2.26 16.50
C ALA A 367 4.31 1.11 17.07
N ARG A 368 4.46 1.01 18.40
CA ARG A 368 5.13 -0.10 19.09
C ARG A 368 4.35 -1.41 19.01
N ALA A 369 3.03 -1.35 19.03
CA ALA A 369 2.16 -2.53 18.95
C ALA A 369 1.99 -3.02 17.50
N ARG A 370 1.94 -2.09 16.54
CA ARG A 370 1.70 -2.35 15.11
C ARG A 370 2.76 -1.71 14.21
N PRO A 371 4.05 -2.05 14.39
CA PRO A 371 5.13 -1.48 13.58
C PRO A 371 4.99 -1.74 12.08
N VAL A 372 4.27 -2.80 11.67
CA VAL A 372 4.02 -3.06 10.25
C VAL A 372 3.28 -1.92 9.56
N GLU A 373 2.47 -1.14 10.29
CA GLU A 373 1.75 0.00 9.74
C GLU A 373 2.68 1.17 9.38
N THR A 374 3.95 1.16 9.81
CA THR A 374 4.95 2.21 9.51
C THR A 374 5.74 1.97 8.21
N ILE A 375 5.49 0.83 7.57
CA ILE A 375 6.05 0.47 6.27
C ILE A 375 5.62 1.50 5.23
N LEU A 376 6.55 1.94 4.38
CA LEU A 376 6.32 2.99 3.37
C LEU A 376 5.89 4.35 3.94
N SER A 377 6.17 4.62 5.22
CA SER A 377 5.86 5.92 5.85
C SER A 377 6.62 7.10 5.24
N GLY A 378 7.84 6.89 4.74
CA GLY A 378 8.63 7.93 4.06
C GLY A 378 7.94 8.46 2.80
N PRO A 379 7.68 7.61 1.78
CA PRO A 379 6.93 8.03 0.59
C PRO A 379 5.56 8.64 0.91
N ALA A 380 4.84 8.11 1.90
CA ALA A 380 3.55 8.66 2.31
C ALA A 380 3.67 10.06 2.97
N ALA A 381 4.72 10.28 3.77
CA ALA A 381 5.06 11.59 4.30
C ALA A 381 5.45 12.56 3.18
N SER A 382 6.19 12.11 2.17
CA SER A 382 6.52 12.91 0.98
C SER A 382 5.27 13.41 0.24
N VAL A 383 4.28 12.54 -0.01
CA VAL A 383 2.99 12.94 -0.61
C VAL A 383 2.23 13.94 0.26
N SER A 384 2.19 13.69 1.57
CA SER A 384 1.56 14.60 2.52
C SER A 384 2.24 15.97 2.57
N GLY A 385 3.57 15.99 2.46
CA GLY A 385 4.37 17.20 2.37
C GLY A 385 4.11 17.97 1.09
N ALA A 386 4.08 17.27 -0.06
CA ALA A 386 3.72 17.85 -1.35
C ALA A 386 2.34 18.52 -1.31
N ARG A 387 1.33 17.87 -0.72
CA ARG A 387 -0.01 18.46 -0.49
C ARG A 387 0.06 19.77 0.28
N VAL A 388 0.75 19.77 1.42
CA VAL A 388 0.86 20.95 2.30
C VAL A 388 1.59 22.10 1.62
N LEU A 389 2.66 21.80 0.89
CA LEU A 389 3.51 22.77 0.22
C LEU A 389 2.87 23.34 -1.05
N ALA A 390 2.20 22.52 -1.85
CA ALA A 390 1.54 22.94 -3.08
C ALA A 390 0.14 23.52 -2.86
N GLY A 391 -0.52 23.17 -1.74
CA GLY A 391 -1.89 23.59 -1.45
C GLY A 391 -2.93 22.97 -2.38
N LEU A 392 -2.63 21.80 -2.94
CA LEU A 392 -3.47 21.06 -3.88
C LEU A 392 -4.08 19.84 -3.20
N ASN A 393 -5.28 19.44 -3.63
CA ASN A 393 -5.94 18.23 -3.15
C ASN A 393 -5.77 17.04 -4.10
N ASP A 394 -5.49 17.30 -5.38
CA ASP A 394 -5.32 16.30 -6.42
C ASP A 394 -4.04 16.60 -7.20
N ALA A 395 -3.12 15.65 -7.21
CA ALA A 395 -1.83 15.78 -7.89
C ALA A 395 -1.13 14.43 -8.04
N LEU A 396 -0.29 14.34 -9.07
CA LEU A 396 0.73 13.32 -9.14
C LEU A 396 1.99 13.83 -8.43
N VAL A 397 2.48 13.12 -7.42
CA VAL A 397 3.66 13.51 -6.64
C VAL A 397 4.86 12.69 -7.09
N LEU A 398 5.94 13.38 -7.48
CA LEU A 398 7.24 12.78 -7.74
C LEU A 398 8.24 13.20 -6.66
N ASP A 399 8.68 12.25 -5.84
CA ASP A 399 9.76 12.44 -4.87
C ASP A 399 11.07 11.90 -5.44
N ILE A 400 11.96 12.80 -5.85
CA ILE A 400 13.25 12.45 -6.43
C ILE A 400 14.31 12.50 -5.34
N GLY A 401 14.80 11.34 -4.95
CA GLY A 401 15.95 11.20 -4.07
C GLY A 401 17.29 11.19 -4.81
N GLY A 402 18.35 10.85 -4.08
CA GLY A 402 19.65 10.55 -4.68
C GLY A 402 19.58 9.29 -5.57
N THR A 403 18.83 8.28 -5.18
CA THR A 403 18.90 6.95 -5.84
C THR A 403 17.69 6.60 -6.68
N THR A 404 16.53 7.03 -6.20
CA THR A 404 15.23 6.56 -6.65
C THR A 404 14.30 7.75 -6.80
N THR A 405 13.31 7.57 -7.66
CA THR A 405 12.17 8.46 -7.76
C THR A 405 10.94 7.68 -7.38
N ASP A 406 10.25 8.13 -6.35
CA ASP A 406 8.97 7.58 -5.90
C ASP A 406 7.84 8.40 -6.53
N CYS A 407 6.88 7.73 -7.16
CA CYS A 407 5.73 8.34 -7.81
C CYS A 407 4.44 7.87 -7.13
N ALA A 408 3.65 8.80 -6.62
CA ALA A 408 2.44 8.51 -5.86
C ALA A 408 1.32 9.49 -6.20
N VAL A 409 0.08 9.08 -5.93
CA VAL A 409 -1.11 9.88 -6.25
C VAL A 409 -1.66 10.50 -4.98
N LEU A 410 -1.96 11.79 -5.07
CA LEU A 410 -2.76 12.54 -4.10
C LEU A 410 -4.16 12.70 -4.70
N ALA A 411 -5.19 12.25 -3.98
CA ALA A 411 -6.58 12.32 -4.41
C ALA A 411 -7.47 12.75 -3.24
N ASP A 412 -8.40 13.67 -3.48
CA ASP A 412 -9.33 14.19 -2.45
C ASP A 412 -8.63 14.71 -1.18
N GLY A 413 -7.41 15.24 -1.33
CA GLY A 413 -6.59 15.76 -0.24
C GLY A 413 -6.01 14.69 0.67
N GLN A 414 -6.06 13.41 0.27
CA GLN A 414 -5.50 12.26 0.98
C GLN A 414 -4.49 11.50 0.10
N VAL A 415 -3.57 10.81 0.75
CA VAL A 415 -2.64 9.91 0.08
C VAL A 415 -3.43 8.72 -0.47
N ALA A 416 -3.32 8.44 -1.77
CA ALA A 416 -3.93 7.25 -2.34
C ALA A 416 -3.30 5.99 -1.75
N VAL A 417 -4.12 5.06 -1.28
CA VAL A 417 -3.68 3.79 -0.67
C VAL A 417 -4.02 2.61 -1.59
N SER A 418 -3.15 1.60 -1.58
CA SER A 418 -3.34 0.38 -2.37
C SER A 418 -4.46 -0.50 -1.79
N GLU A 419 -5.48 -0.83 -2.61
CA GLU A 419 -6.55 -1.78 -2.22
C GLU A 419 -6.00 -3.20 -1.97
N GLU A 420 -4.95 -3.60 -2.68
CA GLU A 420 -4.30 -4.90 -2.52
C GLU A 420 -3.37 -4.95 -1.29
N GLY A 421 -2.96 -3.78 -0.78
CA GLY A 421 -1.99 -3.62 0.30
C GLY A 421 -0.56 -3.38 -0.17
N ALA A 422 0.36 -3.50 0.77
CA ALA A 422 1.78 -3.26 0.53
C ALA A 422 2.47 -4.52 -0.02
N ARG A 423 3.21 -4.37 -1.13
CA ARG A 423 4.07 -5.42 -1.69
C ARG A 423 5.53 -5.03 -1.52
N ILE A 424 6.29 -5.82 -0.75
CA ILE A 424 7.71 -5.55 -0.46
C ILE A 424 8.52 -6.82 -0.59
N GLY A 425 9.38 -6.90 -1.59
CA GLY A 425 10.07 -8.14 -1.94
C GLY A 425 9.05 -9.25 -2.24
N SER A 426 9.15 -10.37 -1.52
CA SER A 426 8.20 -11.48 -1.61
C SER A 426 6.97 -11.35 -0.70
N TRP A 427 6.91 -10.32 0.15
CA TRP A 427 5.83 -10.14 1.12
C TRP A 427 4.65 -9.40 0.50
N VAL A 428 3.44 -9.93 0.72
CA VAL A 428 2.17 -9.27 0.40
C VAL A 428 1.43 -9.01 1.71
N MET A 429 1.38 -7.76 2.13
CA MET A 429 0.85 -7.35 3.43
C MET A 429 -0.48 -6.62 3.28
N SER A 430 -1.46 -7.05 4.06
CA SER A 430 -2.82 -6.53 4.11
C SER A 430 -2.94 -5.27 4.98
N ILE A 431 -2.06 -4.29 4.76
CA ILE A 431 -2.10 -2.98 5.43
C ILE A 431 -2.52 -1.90 4.45
N ASP A 432 -3.02 -0.78 4.98
CA ASP A 432 -3.23 0.44 4.21
C ASP A 432 -1.88 1.14 4.07
N ALA A 433 -1.36 1.14 2.86
CA ALA A 433 -0.08 1.76 2.53
C ALA A 433 -0.22 2.54 1.22
N VAL A 434 0.57 3.61 1.12
CA VAL A 434 0.64 4.47 -0.04
C VAL A 434 0.85 3.64 -1.30
N GLU A 435 0.04 3.94 -2.30
CA GLU A 435 0.20 3.40 -3.63
C GLU A 435 1.34 4.17 -4.31
N VAL A 436 2.52 3.54 -4.38
CA VAL A 436 3.75 4.13 -4.88
C VAL A 436 4.41 3.22 -5.91
N SER A 437 4.93 3.80 -6.99
CA SER A 437 5.89 3.15 -7.87
C SER A 437 7.27 3.78 -7.68
N THR A 438 8.30 2.94 -7.65
CA THR A 438 9.68 3.39 -7.46
C THR A 438 10.49 3.07 -8.70
N VAL A 439 11.08 4.09 -9.32
CA VAL A 439 12.04 3.91 -10.41
C VAL A 439 13.46 4.17 -9.91
N GLY A 440 14.41 3.30 -10.31
CA GLY A 440 15.85 3.45 -10.05
C GLY A 440 16.45 4.59 -10.88
N LEU A 441 16.08 5.81 -10.53
CA LEU A 441 16.51 7.05 -11.15
C LEU A 441 16.52 8.16 -10.09
N GLY A 442 17.66 8.80 -9.89
CA GLY A 442 17.85 9.90 -8.96
C GLY A 442 19.15 10.64 -9.26
N GLY A 443 19.54 11.59 -8.40
CA GLY A 443 20.78 12.39 -8.59
C GLY A 443 22.08 11.56 -8.70
N ASP A 444 22.15 10.44 -8.00
CA ASP A 444 23.31 9.56 -7.83
C ASP A 444 23.22 8.30 -8.72
N SER A 445 22.29 8.25 -9.67
CA SER A 445 22.20 7.13 -10.61
C SER A 445 23.46 7.03 -11.46
N ARG A 446 23.99 5.81 -11.62
CA ARG A 446 25.15 5.55 -12.46
C ARG A 446 24.83 5.88 -13.91
N ILE A 447 25.65 6.73 -14.52
CA ILE A 447 25.71 6.90 -15.96
C ILE A 447 26.77 5.95 -16.50
N ASP A 448 26.39 5.12 -17.45
CA ASP A 448 27.28 4.14 -18.09
C ASP A 448 26.96 4.05 -19.59
N PHE A 449 27.68 3.18 -20.29
CA PHE A 449 27.39 2.79 -21.65
C PHE A 449 27.62 1.30 -21.85
N THR A 450 26.99 0.74 -22.88
CA THR A 450 27.14 -0.66 -23.29
C THR A 450 28.13 -0.80 -24.44
N GLY A 451 28.55 -2.04 -24.75
CA GLY A 451 29.56 -2.32 -25.79
C GLY A 451 29.17 -1.84 -27.20
N ASP A 452 27.88 -1.66 -27.46
CA ASP A 452 27.29 -1.08 -28.68
C ASP A 452 27.20 0.47 -28.65
N ARG A 453 27.82 1.12 -27.65
CA ARG A 453 27.86 2.59 -27.48
C ARG A 453 26.49 3.23 -27.24
N ARG A 454 25.61 2.53 -26.54
CA ARG A 454 24.38 3.12 -26.02
C ARG A 454 24.57 3.58 -24.58
N LEU A 455 24.20 4.82 -24.29
CA LEU A 455 24.19 5.36 -22.93
C LEU A 455 23.07 4.72 -22.10
N VAL A 456 23.36 4.50 -20.82
CA VAL A 456 22.44 3.95 -19.83
C VAL A 456 22.54 4.79 -18.56
N VAL A 457 21.40 5.04 -17.91
CA VAL A 457 21.33 5.75 -16.62
C VAL A 457 20.57 4.89 -15.63
N GLY A 458 21.19 4.55 -14.49
CA GLY A 458 20.64 3.64 -13.49
C GLY A 458 20.64 2.16 -13.95
N PRO A 459 20.08 1.23 -13.16
CA PRO A 459 19.48 1.45 -11.83
C PRO A 459 20.52 1.52 -10.68
N ALA A 460 21.79 1.17 -10.95
CA ALA A 460 22.85 1.21 -9.94
C ALA A 460 23.10 2.65 -9.45
N ARG A 461 23.54 2.77 -8.19
CA ARG A 461 23.94 4.03 -7.56
C ARG A 461 25.46 4.17 -7.56
N ASN A 462 25.95 5.37 -7.84
CA ASN A 462 27.34 5.77 -7.61
C ASN A 462 27.41 7.04 -6.75
N ILE A 463 28.49 7.20 -5.99
CA ILE A 463 28.87 8.48 -5.37
C ILE A 463 29.29 9.43 -6.50
N PRO A 464 28.75 10.66 -6.58
CA PRO A 464 29.16 11.66 -7.57
C PRO A 464 30.63 12.03 -7.43
N PHE A 465 31.33 12.21 -8.55
CA PHE A 465 32.75 12.62 -8.53
C PHE A 465 32.95 14.00 -7.92
N CYS A 466 32.05 14.96 -8.20
CA CYS A 466 32.12 16.30 -7.60
C CYS A 466 32.15 16.25 -6.07
N SER A 467 31.31 15.41 -5.45
CA SER A 467 31.24 15.24 -4.00
C SER A 467 32.48 14.52 -3.47
N LEU A 468 32.86 13.39 -4.07
CA LEU A 468 33.98 12.59 -3.56
C LEU A 468 35.32 13.34 -3.70
N ALA A 469 35.52 14.09 -4.79
CA ALA A 469 36.73 14.87 -5.00
C ALA A 469 36.84 16.08 -4.05
N ALA A 470 35.71 16.62 -3.56
CA ALA A 470 35.72 17.69 -2.56
C ALA A 470 36.25 17.21 -1.20
N GLU A 471 36.06 15.93 -0.87
CA GLU A 471 36.54 15.31 0.38
C GLU A 471 37.92 14.67 0.21
N HIS A 472 38.26 14.18 -0.98
CA HIS A 472 39.47 13.40 -1.23
C HIS A 472 40.27 13.91 -2.43
N GLN A 473 41.37 14.61 -2.13
CA GLN A 473 42.30 15.13 -3.15
C GLN A 473 42.89 14.02 -4.05
N SER A 474 43.00 12.79 -3.56
CA SER A 474 43.46 11.63 -4.35
C SER A 474 42.56 11.35 -5.55
N VAL A 475 41.25 11.57 -5.42
CA VAL A 475 40.27 11.36 -6.49
C VAL A 475 40.40 12.44 -7.56
N LYS A 476 40.60 13.69 -7.15
CA LYS A 476 40.88 14.79 -8.08
C LYS A 476 42.12 14.53 -8.92
N LYS A 477 43.22 14.13 -8.26
CA LYS A 477 44.46 13.77 -8.94
C LYS A 477 44.28 12.59 -9.90
N PHE A 478 43.52 11.57 -9.49
CA PHE A 478 43.19 10.44 -10.35
C PHE A 478 42.49 10.88 -11.64
N LEU A 479 41.48 11.76 -11.56
CA LEU A 479 40.76 12.27 -12.73
C LEU A 479 41.68 13.14 -13.63
N GLU A 480 42.60 13.91 -13.05
CA GLU A 480 43.57 14.69 -13.81
C GLU A 480 44.53 13.78 -14.59
N ASP A 481 45.07 12.75 -13.93
CA ASP A 481 46.08 11.83 -14.47
C ASP A 481 45.50 10.73 -15.38
N PHE A 482 44.17 10.56 -15.44
CA PHE A 482 43.53 9.47 -16.18
C PHE A 482 43.66 9.62 -17.71
N ASP A 483 44.33 8.66 -18.35
CA ASP A 483 44.45 8.57 -19.81
C ASP A 483 43.31 7.75 -20.43
N ALA A 484 42.18 8.41 -20.67
CA ALA A 484 40.97 7.81 -21.22
C ALA A 484 41.16 7.14 -22.59
N ARG A 485 42.16 7.55 -23.38
CA ARG A 485 42.40 7.01 -24.74
C ARG A 485 42.78 5.53 -24.72
N ARG A 486 43.42 5.07 -23.64
CA ARG A 486 43.74 3.64 -23.43
C ARG A 486 42.51 2.76 -23.32
N TYR A 487 41.38 3.36 -22.95
CA TYR A 487 40.11 2.69 -22.71
C TYR A 487 39.05 3.11 -23.74
N ALA A 488 39.46 3.70 -24.87
CA ALA A 488 38.56 4.07 -25.96
C ALA A 488 37.82 2.87 -26.57
N ALA A 489 38.28 1.63 -26.36
CA ALA A 489 37.61 0.39 -26.78
C ALA A 489 36.86 -0.33 -25.63
N ALA A 490 36.76 0.29 -24.44
CA ALA A 490 36.03 -0.30 -23.32
C ALA A 490 34.54 -0.47 -23.67
N SER A 491 33.90 -1.46 -23.05
CA SER A 491 32.46 -1.74 -23.19
C SER A 491 31.62 -1.09 -22.09
N SER A 492 32.24 -0.39 -21.15
CA SER A 492 31.60 0.37 -20.07
C SER A 492 32.55 1.42 -19.48
N ALA A 493 32.00 2.26 -18.59
CA ALA A 493 32.73 3.24 -17.78
C ALA A 493 33.48 2.61 -16.60
N LEU A 494 33.44 1.28 -16.41
CA LEU A 494 34.12 0.60 -15.29
C LEU A 494 35.57 1.06 -15.06
N PRO A 495 36.44 1.26 -16.08
CA PRO A 495 37.82 1.70 -15.87
C PRO A 495 38.00 3.01 -15.07
N MET A 496 37.03 3.93 -15.09
CA MET A 496 37.11 5.18 -14.35
C MET A 496 36.49 5.10 -12.93
N ASP A 497 35.89 3.97 -12.56
CA ASP A 497 35.24 3.82 -11.26
C ASP A 497 36.25 3.87 -10.09
N VAL A 498 35.80 4.41 -8.96
CA VAL A 498 36.57 4.45 -7.70
C VAL A 498 35.79 3.74 -6.61
N LEU A 499 36.44 2.79 -5.93
CA LEU A 499 35.88 2.09 -4.77
C LEU A 499 36.13 2.91 -3.51
N VAL A 500 35.13 2.95 -2.64
CA VAL A 500 35.17 3.68 -1.37
C VAL A 500 34.69 2.73 -0.27
N LEU A 501 35.35 2.79 0.89
CA LEU A 501 34.93 2.03 2.06
C LEU A 501 33.49 2.44 2.47
N GLY A 502 32.65 1.44 2.68
CA GLY A 502 31.26 1.62 3.13
C GLY A 502 31.13 1.56 4.65
N GLY A 503 29.93 1.17 5.12
CA GLY A 503 29.63 1.06 6.55
C GLY A 503 30.13 -0.26 7.16
N PRO A 504 30.29 -0.33 8.49
CA PRO A 504 30.68 -1.57 9.16
C PRO A 504 29.55 -2.61 9.03
N GLN A 505 29.86 -3.77 8.48
CA GLN A 505 28.98 -4.95 8.51
C GLN A 505 29.76 -6.22 8.87
N ARG A 506 29.05 -7.21 9.42
CA ARG A 506 29.60 -8.54 9.71
C ARG A 506 29.27 -9.48 8.56
N LEU A 507 30.19 -9.59 7.62
CA LEU A 507 30.22 -10.63 6.61
C LEU A 507 31.45 -11.50 6.86
N GLU A 508 31.31 -12.82 6.74
CA GLU A 508 32.49 -13.68 6.62
C GLU A 508 33.15 -13.42 5.26
N LEU A 509 34.30 -12.75 5.32
CA LEU A 509 35.06 -12.33 4.15
C LEU A 509 35.94 -13.49 3.67
N THR A 510 35.96 -13.69 2.36
CA THR A 510 37.00 -14.48 1.70
C THR A 510 38.36 -13.77 1.80
N ASP A 511 39.45 -14.49 1.55
CA ASP A 511 40.80 -13.90 1.56
C ASP A 511 40.92 -12.72 0.58
N ARG A 512 40.28 -12.81 -0.60
CA ARG A 512 40.29 -11.76 -1.62
C ARG A 512 39.44 -10.55 -1.21
N GLU A 513 38.28 -10.78 -0.59
CA GLU A 513 37.45 -9.70 -0.06
C GLU A 513 38.19 -8.97 1.08
N SER A 514 38.86 -9.72 1.96
CA SER A 514 39.67 -9.16 3.06
C SER A 514 40.81 -8.30 2.53
N ALA A 515 41.56 -8.77 1.52
CA ALA A 515 42.63 -8.00 0.90
C ALA A 515 42.11 -6.72 0.22
N LEU A 516 40.97 -6.77 -0.46
CA LEU A 516 40.35 -5.58 -1.05
C LEU A 516 39.92 -4.57 0.04
N MET A 517 39.33 -5.05 1.13
CA MET A 517 38.94 -4.20 2.26
C MET A 517 40.16 -3.52 2.91
N GLU A 518 41.28 -4.23 3.06
CA GLU A 518 42.53 -3.67 3.58
C GLU A 518 43.07 -2.54 2.68
N LEU A 519 43.03 -2.73 1.35
CA LEU A 519 43.42 -1.67 0.41
C LEU A 519 42.57 -0.39 0.58
N LEU A 520 41.27 -0.55 0.82
CA LEU A 520 40.31 0.56 0.98
C LEU A 520 40.43 1.31 2.32
N GLN A 521 41.11 0.74 3.32
CA GLN A 521 41.39 1.44 4.58
C GLN A 521 42.26 2.68 4.36
N ASN A 522 43.03 2.74 3.28
CA ASN A 522 43.89 3.87 2.93
C ASN A 522 43.15 4.99 2.16
N GLY A 523 41.82 4.85 1.97
CA GLY A 523 40.96 5.82 1.30
C GLY A 523 40.43 5.33 -0.06
N PRO A 524 39.81 6.23 -0.84
CA PRO A 524 39.24 5.89 -2.14
C PRO A 524 40.26 5.30 -3.11
N MET A 525 39.91 4.20 -3.77
CA MET A 525 40.81 3.39 -4.61
C MET A 525 40.24 3.21 -6.02
N PRO A 526 40.92 3.70 -7.08
CA PRO A 526 40.51 3.41 -8.45
C PRO A 526 40.47 1.90 -8.73
N VAL A 527 39.43 1.40 -9.42
CA VAL A 527 39.26 -0.06 -9.64
C VAL A 527 40.43 -0.67 -10.42
N LEU A 528 41.02 0.08 -11.36
CA LEU A 528 42.19 -0.36 -12.12
C LEU A 528 43.41 -0.57 -11.22
N LEU A 529 43.59 0.29 -10.23
CA LEU A 529 44.68 0.19 -9.27
C LEU A 529 44.42 -0.95 -8.29
N ALA A 530 43.19 -1.08 -7.79
CA ALA A 530 42.79 -2.20 -6.91
C ALA A 530 43.03 -3.56 -7.59
N ALA A 531 42.61 -3.71 -8.85
CA ALA A 531 42.82 -4.94 -9.62
C ALA A 531 44.31 -5.26 -9.78
N LYS A 532 45.13 -4.25 -10.08
CA LYS A 532 46.58 -4.41 -10.20
C LYS A 532 47.24 -4.81 -8.87
N LEU A 533 46.84 -4.19 -7.75
CA LEU A 533 47.40 -4.50 -6.43
C LEU A 533 47.00 -5.89 -5.92
N LEU A 534 45.87 -6.42 -6.38
CA LEU A 534 45.41 -7.78 -6.11
C LEU A 534 45.86 -8.81 -7.16
N ASP A 535 46.76 -8.42 -8.07
CA ASP A 535 47.27 -9.25 -9.18
C ASP A 535 46.15 -9.89 -10.03
N LEU A 536 45.09 -9.12 -10.30
CA LEU A 536 43.96 -9.54 -11.13
C LEU A 536 44.13 -9.04 -12.57
N PRO A 537 43.84 -9.87 -13.58
CA PRO A 537 44.00 -9.49 -14.98
C PRO A 537 42.94 -8.50 -15.47
N SER A 538 41.85 -8.31 -14.74
CA SER A 538 40.75 -7.39 -15.09
C SER A 538 40.06 -6.85 -13.84
N PRO A 539 39.65 -5.56 -13.83
CA PRO A 539 38.83 -5.00 -12.75
C PRO A 539 37.46 -5.67 -12.59
N THR A 540 36.95 -6.36 -13.62
CA THR A 540 35.70 -7.13 -13.54
C THR A 540 35.79 -8.32 -12.59
N LEU A 541 37.00 -8.76 -12.22
CA LEU A 541 37.24 -9.89 -11.31
C LEU A 541 37.39 -9.46 -9.85
N LEU A 542 37.27 -8.16 -9.56
CA LEU A 542 37.28 -7.67 -8.19
C LEU A 542 36.08 -8.24 -7.41
N PRO A 543 36.28 -8.76 -6.19
CA PRO A 543 35.22 -9.40 -5.40
C PRO A 543 34.32 -8.35 -4.73
N THR A 544 33.63 -7.54 -5.55
CA THR A 544 32.86 -6.38 -5.09
C THR A 544 31.40 -6.69 -4.85
N ASN A 545 30.79 -7.61 -5.61
CA ASN A 545 29.34 -7.86 -5.60
C ASN A 545 28.76 -8.12 -4.19
N ARG A 546 29.37 -9.03 -3.41
CA ARG A 546 28.91 -9.35 -2.04
C ARG A 546 29.12 -8.18 -1.09
N LEU A 547 30.22 -7.45 -1.24
CA LEU A 547 30.59 -6.32 -0.39
C LEU A 547 29.71 -5.10 -0.67
N GLU A 548 29.38 -4.83 -1.93
CA GLU A 548 28.45 -3.77 -2.35
C GLU A 548 27.01 -4.09 -1.92
N ALA A 549 26.57 -5.35 -2.08
CA ALA A 549 25.26 -5.80 -1.60
C ALA A 549 25.15 -5.70 -0.07
N ALA A 550 26.25 -5.95 0.65
CA ALA A 550 26.36 -5.73 2.09
C ALA A 550 26.70 -4.27 2.45
N GLY A 551 26.72 -3.32 1.51
CA GLY A 551 27.05 -1.91 1.79
C GLY A 551 28.42 -1.65 2.44
N MET A 552 29.32 -2.65 2.44
CA MET A 552 30.69 -2.57 2.97
C MET A 552 31.63 -1.83 2.03
N ILE A 553 31.27 -1.75 0.75
CA ILE A 553 31.94 -0.95 -0.27
C ILE A 553 30.88 -0.15 -1.02
N LYS A 554 31.24 1.07 -1.42
CA LYS A 554 30.49 1.91 -2.36
C LYS A 554 31.36 2.22 -3.56
N ARG A 555 30.74 2.65 -4.64
CA ARG A 555 31.40 3.00 -5.90
C ARG A 555 31.13 4.43 -6.26
N ALA A 556 32.12 5.12 -6.81
CA ALA A 556 31.97 6.42 -7.44
C ALA A 556 32.12 6.29 -8.96
N GLY A 557 31.37 7.11 -9.68
CA GLY A 557 31.30 7.13 -11.13
C GLY A 557 30.52 8.37 -11.58
N LEU A 558 30.35 8.55 -12.90
CA LEU A 558 29.60 9.70 -13.42
C LEU A 558 28.11 9.58 -13.06
N THR A 559 27.52 10.67 -12.58
CA THR A 559 26.11 10.72 -12.13
C THR A 559 25.37 11.96 -12.67
N PRO A 560 24.02 11.98 -12.64
CA PRO A 560 23.25 13.19 -12.89
C PRO A 560 23.69 14.37 -12.02
N THR A 561 24.03 14.17 -10.75
CA THR A 561 24.56 15.21 -9.86
C THR A 561 25.81 15.87 -10.44
N ASP A 562 26.72 15.10 -11.05
CA ASP A 562 27.88 15.67 -11.75
C ASP A 562 27.45 16.51 -12.96
N LEU A 563 26.48 16.04 -13.75
CA LEU A 563 25.93 16.80 -14.88
C LEU A 563 25.33 18.14 -14.43
N LEU A 564 24.63 18.16 -13.29
CA LEU A 564 24.02 19.39 -12.76
C LEU A 564 25.06 20.40 -12.26
N HIS A 565 26.22 19.93 -11.77
CA HIS A 565 27.35 20.81 -11.45
C HIS A 565 27.94 21.46 -12.70
N ILE A 566 27.99 20.70 -13.82
CA ILE A 566 28.52 21.17 -15.09
C ILE A 566 27.59 22.21 -15.73
N THR A 567 26.27 21.99 -15.68
CA THR A 567 25.28 22.94 -16.22
C THR A 567 25.10 24.18 -15.34
N GLY A 568 25.60 24.16 -14.11
CA GLY A 568 25.42 25.23 -13.14
C GLY A 568 24.04 25.25 -12.48
N GLN A 569 23.19 24.26 -12.77
CA GLN A 569 21.84 24.15 -12.21
C GLN A 569 21.87 23.74 -10.72
N PHE A 570 22.90 23.03 -10.29
CA PHE A 570 23.15 22.71 -8.88
C PHE A 570 24.65 22.65 -8.61
N VAL A 571 25.17 23.57 -7.79
CA VAL A 571 26.61 23.67 -7.48
C VAL A 571 26.82 23.71 -5.98
N ARG A 572 27.35 22.61 -5.42
CA ARG A 572 27.75 22.53 -4.01
C ARG A 572 29.18 22.05 -3.80
N TRP A 573 29.70 21.23 -4.71
CA TRP A 573 31.01 20.60 -4.60
C TRP A 573 31.91 20.92 -5.80
N ASP A 574 32.95 20.11 -6.05
CA ASP A 574 33.98 20.40 -7.04
C ASP A 574 33.46 20.26 -8.48
N VAL A 575 33.19 21.40 -9.11
CA VAL A 575 32.72 21.49 -10.51
C VAL A 575 33.78 21.02 -11.50
N GLU A 576 35.05 21.25 -11.24
CA GLU A 576 36.14 20.87 -12.15
C GLU A 576 36.32 19.36 -12.16
N ALA A 577 36.15 18.69 -11.02
CA ALA A 577 36.13 17.23 -10.94
C ALA A 577 34.99 16.64 -11.79
N ALA A 578 33.78 17.21 -11.72
CA ALA A 578 32.65 16.77 -12.54
C ALA A 578 32.93 16.96 -14.05
N LYS A 579 33.43 18.14 -14.46
CA LYS A 579 33.82 18.40 -15.85
C LYS A 579 34.84 17.38 -16.35
N ARG A 580 35.88 17.14 -15.54
CA ARG A 580 36.94 16.20 -15.90
C ARG A 580 36.43 14.76 -16.02
N ALA A 581 35.55 14.33 -15.12
CA ALA A 581 34.90 13.04 -15.20
C ALA A 581 34.07 12.89 -16.48
N LEU A 582 33.31 13.92 -16.88
CA LEU A 582 32.54 13.91 -18.13
C LEU A 582 33.45 13.83 -19.36
N GLU A 583 34.58 14.55 -19.38
CA GLU A 583 35.55 14.47 -20.48
C GLU A 583 36.13 13.06 -20.64
N ILE A 584 36.54 12.44 -19.53
CA ILE A 584 37.04 11.06 -19.51
C ILE A 584 35.97 10.11 -20.05
N PHE A 585 34.75 10.22 -19.52
CA PHE A 585 33.63 9.40 -19.92
C PHE A 585 33.33 9.56 -21.41
N ALA A 586 33.31 10.79 -21.93
CA ALA A 586 33.04 11.07 -23.33
C ALA A 586 34.07 10.45 -24.27
N VAL A 587 35.37 10.53 -23.91
CA VAL A 587 36.45 9.86 -24.67
C VAL A 587 36.28 8.35 -24.65
N MET A 588 35.97 7.77 -23.49
CA MET A 588 35.74 6.32 -23.36
C MET A 588 34.52 5.87 -24.15
N PHE A 589 33.45 6.66 -24.15
CA PHE A 589 32.20 6.42 -24.89
C PHE A 589 32.38 6.56 -26.41
N GLY A 590 33.32 7.38 -26.86
CA GLY A 590 33.54 7.68 -28.28
C GLY A 590 32.72 8.87 -28.78
N GLY A 591 32.40 9.83 -27.91
CA GLY A 591 31.64 11.04 -28.23
C GLY A 591 32.25 12.32 -27.66
N SER A 592 31.56 13.46 -27.80
CA SER A 592 31.93 14.71 -27.13
C SER A 592 31.20 14.85 -25.79
N SER A 593 31.79 15.61 -24.86
CA SER A 593 31.17 15.94 -23.56
C SER A 593 29.76 16.50 -23.72
N ASP A 594 29.57 17.43 -24.67
CA ASP A 594 28.25 18.04 -24.95
C ASP A 594 27.22 17.04 -25.48
N ASN A 595 27.66 16.01 -26.21
CA ASN A 595 26.75 14.96 -26.70
C ASN A 595 26.34 14.05 -25.55
N VAL A 596 27.29 13.60 -24.73
CA VAL A 596 27.01 12.76 -23.56
C VAL A 596 26.12 13.49 -22.57
N LEU A 597 26.43 14.74 -22.24
CA LEU A 597 25.65 15.57 -21.32
C LEU A 597 24.19 15.68 -21.78
N ARG A 598 23.96 16.11 -23.03
CA ARG A 598 22.61 16.25 -23.57
C ARG A 598 21.88 14.91 -23.63
N SER A 599 22.53 13.86 -24.13
CA SER A 599 21.91 12.54 -24.27
C SER A 599 21.55 11.93 -22.91
N ALA A 600 22.41 12.06 -21.91
CA ALA A 600 22.14 11.57 -20.56
C ALA A 600 20.96 12.33 -19.92
N LEU A 601 20.91 13.66 -20.03
CA LEU A 601 19.77 14.46 -19.57
C LEU A 601 18.48 14.08 -20.30
N THR A 602 18.51 13.87 -21.61
CA THR A 602 17.34 13.40 -22.38
C THR A 602 16.86 12.02 -21.90
N ILE A 603 17.77 11.09 -21.61
CA ILE A 603 17.42 9.76 -21.07
C ILE A 603 16.73 9.90 -19.70
N ILE A 604 17.25 10.78 -18.82
CA ILE A 604 16.64 11.04 -17.51
C ILE A 604 15.24 11.61 -17.67
N THR A 605 15.06 12.66 -18.48
CA THR A 605 13.76 13.27 -18.76
C THR A 605 12.79 12.26 -19.35
N ARG A 606 13.25 11.40 -20.27
CA ARG A 606 12.43 10.35 -20.88
C ARG A 606 11.94 9.33 -19.86
N ARG A 607 12.81 8.87 -18.97
CA ARG A 607 12.41 7.90 -17.93
C ARG A 607 11.43 8.49 -16.93
N LEU A 608 11.60 9.76 -16.54
CA LEU A 608 10.62 10.46 -15.69
C LEU A 608 9.27 10.64 -16.40
N PHE A 609 9.28 10.99 -17.68
CA PHE A 609 8.07 11.07 -18.51
C PHE A 609 7.31 9.74 -18.57
N GLU A 610 8.01 8.63 -18.82
CA GLU A 610 7.42 7.30 -18.85
C GLU A 610 6.87 6.90 -17.48
N GLU A 611 7.56 7.23 -16.39
CA GLU A 611 7.12 6.93 -15.03
C GLU A 611 5.84 7.68 -14.65
N ILE A 612 5.74 8.96 -15.03
CA ILE A 612 4.54 9.78 -14.84
C ILE A 612 3.34 9.14 -15.54
N ILE A 613 3.51 8.75 -16.81
CA ILE A 613 2.43 8.15 -17.60
C ILE A 613 2.06 6.77 -17.05
N ARG A 614 3.06 5.94 -16.74
CA ARG A 614 2.86 4.63 -16.13
C ARG A 614 1.99 4.75 -14.88
N ARG A 615 2.33 5.69 -13.99
CA ARG A 615 1.61 5.86 -12.73
C ARG A 615 0.17 6.32 -12.94
N GLU A 616 -0.05 7.32 -13.79
CA GLU A 616 -1.40 7.81 -14.10
C GLU A 616 -2.27 6.71 -14.71
N VAL A 617 -1.74 5.97 -15.70
CA VAL A 617 -2.46 4.89 -16.37
C VAL A 617 -2.80 3.78 -15.40
N SER A 618 -1.87 3.38 -14.52
CA SER A 618 -2.14 2.33 -13.53
C SER A 618 -3.15 2.77 -12.46
N HIS A 619 -3.18 4.06 -12.12
CA HIS A 619 -4.15 4.60 -11.18
C HIS A 619 -5.56 4.68 -11.79
N GLU A 620 -5.67 5.13 -13.04
CA GLU A 620 -6.95 5.21 -13.76
C GLU A 620 -7.47 3.82 -14.17
N SER A 621 -6.58 2.98 -14.72
CA SER A 621 -6.87 1.61 -15.15
C SER A 621 -6.42 0.62 -14.09
N ARG A 622 -7.33 0.26 -13.18
CA ARG A 622 -7.09 -0.75 -12.12
C ARG A 622 -6.67 -2.13 -12.65
N THR A 623 -6.76 -2.37 -13.96
CA THR A 623 -6.35 -3.61 -14.63
C THR A 623 -4.97 -3.56 -15.25
N LEU A 624 -4.42 -2.37 -15.51
CA LEU A 624 -3.10 -2.20 -16.12
C LEU A 624 -2.10 -1.87 -15.01
N HIS A 625 -1.07 -2.69 -14.87
CA HIS A 625 -0.01 -2.45 -13.88
C HIS A 625 1.27 -1.90 -14.51
N ASP A 626 1.39 -1.95 -15.84
CA ASP A 626 2.52 -1.42 -16.60
C ASP A 626 2.05 -0.88 -17.97
N ILE A 627 2.89 -0.07 -18.60
CA ILE A 627 2.75 0.40 -19.98
C ILE A 627 2.89 -0.78 -20.94
N PRO A 628 1.89 -1.08 -21.77
CA PRO A 628 1.99 -2.11 -22.80
C PRO A 628 3.10 -1.82 -23.81
N GLU A 629 3.84 -2.84 -24.26
CA GLU A 629 4.92 -2.66 -25.25
C GLU A 629 4.43 -1.97 -26.54
N ASP A 630 3.19 -2.27 -26.96
CA ASP A 630 2.56 -1.68 -28.15
C ASP A 630 2.41 -0.15 -28.08
N TRP A 631 2.48 0.44 -26.88
CA TRP A 631 2.36 1.88 -26.68
C TRP A 631 3.69 2.62 -26.94
N LYS A 632 4.80 1.89 -27.02
CA LYS A 632 6.14 2.47 -27.16
C LYS A 632 6.24 3.45 -28.33
N PHE A 633 5.66 3.09 -29.49
CA PHE A 633 5.62 3.98 -30.65
C PHE A 633 4.92 5.32 -30.36
N LEU A 634 3.78 5.28 -29.66
CA LEU A 634 3.01 6.48 -29.31
C LEU A 634 3.75 7.33 -28.27
N LEU A 635 4.38 6.70 -27.29
CA LEU A 635 5.19 7.38 -26.29
C LEU A 635 6.44 8.02 -26.91
N ASP A 636 7.11 7.33 -27.83
CA ASP A 636 8.25 7.86 -28.59
C ASP A 636 7.84 9.10 -29.37
N LYS A 637 6.69 9.06 -30.07
CA LYS A 637 6.12 10.21 -30.77
C LYS A 637 5.71 11.36 -29.84
N ALA A 638 5.16 11.05 -28.66
CA ALA A 638 4.75 12.06 -27.68
C ALA A 638 5.95 12.80 -27.07
N PHE A 639 7.05 12.09 -26.83
CA PHE A 639 8.25 12.68 -26.25
C PHE A 639 9.08 13.43 -27.29
N ALA A 640 9.26 12.87 -28.48
CA ALA A 640 10.06 13.49 -29.53
C ALA A 640 9.24 13.63 -30.83
N ASP A 641 8.70 14.83 -31.05
CA ASP A 641 8.07 15.17 -32.33
C ASP A 641 9.15 15.33 -33.41
N ASP A 642 9.19 14.39 -34.35
CA ASP A 642 10.09 14.42 -35.51
C ASP A 642 9.52 15.25 -36.69
N GLY A 643 8.34 15.85 -36.52
CA GLY A 643 7.65 16.65 -37.52
C GLY A 643 7.11 15.84 -38.70
N ARG A 644 7.03 14.51 -38.60
CA ARG A 644 6.63 13.61 -39.69
C ARG A 644 5.52 12.64 -39.28
N GLY A 645 4.48 12.55 -40.10
CA GLY A 645 3.42 11.56 -39.94
C GLY A 645 2.51 11.85 -38.74
N LEU A 646 2.26 10.84 -37.89
CA LEU A 646 1.39 10.95 -36.72
C LEU A 646 2.06 11.80 -35.62
N GLY A 647 1.39 12.88 -35.21
CA GLY A 647 1.72 13.63 -34.00
C GLY A 647 0.92 13.10 -32.81
N VAL A 648 1.57 12.96 -31.66
CA VAL A 648 0.94 12.50 -30.42
C VAL A 648 1.18 13.56 -29.34
N ARG A 649 0.13 13.94 -28.63
CA ARG A 649 0.22 14.80 -27.46
C ARG A 649 -0.49 14.12 -26.31
N ILE A 650 0.19 14.04 -25.16
CA ILE A 650 -0.36 13.47 -23.93
C ILE A 650 -0.59 14.64 -22.97
N SER A 651 -1.76 14.67 -22.36
CA SER A 651 -2.16 15.69 -21.39
C SER A 651 -2.58 15.03 -20.09
N LEU A 652 -2.13 15.61 -18.97
CA LEU A 652 -2.62 15.25 -17.64
C LEU A 652 -3.59 16.30 -17.16
N ARG A 653 -4.72 15.85 -16.61
CA ARG A 653 -5.73 16.74 -16.00
C ARG A 653 -5.37 17.16 -14.58
N ILE A 654 -4.46 16.43 -13.95
CA ILE A 654 -3.93 16.75 -12.63
C ILE A 654 -2.51 17.33 -12.76
N PRO A 655 -2.13 18.26 -11.86
CA PRO A 655 -0.78 18.79 -11.82
C PRO A 655 0.22 17.74 -11.31
N VAL A 656 1.48 17.88 -11.73
CA VAL A 656 2.61 17.11 -11.23
C VAL A 656 3.36 17.95 -10.21
N VAL A 657 3.40 17.50 -8.95
CA VAL A 657 4.16 18.14 -7.87
C VAL A 657 5.47 17.39 -7.68
N ALA A 658 6.59 18.08 -7.87
CA ALA A 658 7.93 17.50 -7.79
C ALA A 658 8.63 17.96 -6.51
N ILE A 659 9.06 16.99 -5.70
CA ILE A 659 9.75 17.20 -4.41
C ILE A 659 11.05 16.39 -4.34
N GLY A 660 11.88 16.70 -3.36
CA GLY A 660 13.24 16.18 -3.25
C GLY A 660 14.29 17.16 -3.80
N ALA A 661 15.54 17.00 -3.36
CA ALA A 661 16.62 17.95 -3.66
C ALA A 661 16.90 18.19 -5.17
N PRO A 662 16.94 17.16 -6.04
CA PRO A 662 17.18 17.34 -7.47
C PRO A 662 15.91 17.68 -8.29
N ALA A 663 14.73 17.72 -7.67
CA ALA A 663 13.46 17.87 -8.37
C ALA A 663 13.33 19.18 -9.14
N GLU A 664 13.83 20.29 -8.56
CA GLU A 664 13.83 21.62 -9.18
C GLU A 664 14.51 21.64 -10.55
N VAL A 665 15.43 20.72 -10.79
CA VAL A 665 16.21 20.67 -12.01
C VAL A 665 15.75 19.55 -12.94
N LEU A 666 15.44 18.37 -12.40
CA LEU A 666 15.19 17.18 -13.21
C LEU A 666 13.75 17.06 -13.74
N VAL A 667 12.74 17.62 -13.04
CA VAL A 667 11.34 17.45 -13.45
C VAL A 667 10.83 18.52 -14.43
N PRO A 668 11.16 19.82 -14.31
CA PRO A 668 10.65 20.82 -15.23
C PRO A 668 10.88 20.54 -16.72
N PRO A 669 12.00 19.93 -17.16
CA PRO A 669 12.17 19.52 -18.56
C PRO A 669 11.08 18.56 -19.07
N VAL A 670 10.47 17.75 -18.19
CA VAL A 670 9.40 16.82 -18.55
C VAL A 670 8.14 17.56 -19.03
N ALA A 671 7.89 18.77 -18.51
CA ALA A 671 6.75 19.59 -18.91
C ALA A 671 6.77 19.98 -20.40
N GLN A 672 7.92 19.92 -21.06
CA GLN A 672 8.03 20.20 -22.50
C GLN A 672 7.48 19.05 -23.36
N HIS A 673 7.37 17.85 -22.79
CA HIS A 673 6.94 16.62 -23.45
C HIS A 673 5.54 16.18 -23.03
N LEU A 674 4.93 16.90 -22.09
CA LEU A 674 3.68 16.55 -21.45
C LEU A 674 2.85 17.81 -21.24
N ASP A 675 1.61 17.81 -21.69
CA ASP A 675 0.67 18.92 -21.46
C ASP A 675 0.09 18.81 -20.03
N ALA A 676 0.92 19.20 -19.06
CA ALA A 676 0.64 19.14 -17.63
C ALA A 676 1.29 20.31 -16.90
N GLN A 677 0.65 20.77 -15.82
CA GLN A 677 1.25 21.75 -14.91
C GLN A 677 2.28 21.06 -14.00
N VAL A 678 3.56 21.41 -14.12
CA VAL A 678 4.61 20.95 -13.20
C VAL A 678 4.89 22.02 -12.14
N ILE A 679 4.84 21.61 -10.87
CA ILE A 679 5.01 22.48 -9.70
C ILE A 679 6.17 21.96 -8.85
N VAL A 680 7.17 22.80 -8.60
CA VAL A 680 8.22 22.54 -7.60
C VAL A 680 8.01 23.55 -6.48
N PRO A 681 7.49 23.15 -5.31
CA PRO A 681 7.20 24.10 -4.24
C PRO A 681 8.47 24.54 -3.49
N GLU A 682 8.37 25.66 -2.76
CA GLU A 682 9.41 26.06 -1.83
C GLU A 682 9.61 24.98 -0.75
N HIS A 683 10.86 24.73 -0.36
CA HIS A 683 11.24 23.69 0.60
C HIS A 683 10.96 22.24 0.14
N ALA A 684 10.83 22.01 -1.17
CA ALA A 684 10.73 20.69 -1.79
C ALA A 684 11.80 19.69 -1.28
N ASP A 685 13.00 20.16 -0.91
CA ASP A 685 14.12 19.35 -0.44
C ASP A 685 13.92 18.67 0.92
N VAL A 686 12.91 19.10 1.69
CA VAL A 686 12.54 18.57 3.02
C VAL A 686 11.02 18.31 3.13
N ALA A 687 10.35 18.07 1.99
CA ALA A 687 8.91 17.87 1.93
C ALA A 687 8.44 16.67 2.79
N ASN A 688 9.19 15.56 2.78
CA ASN A 688 9.02 14.41 3.66
C ASN A 688 8.85 14.78 5.15
N ALA A 689 9.80 15.54 5.70
CA ALA A 689 9.77 15.97 7.10
C ALA A 689 8.61 16.95 7.37
N ILE A 690 8.27 17.81 6.41
CA ILE A 690 7.09 18.69 6.51
C ILE A 690 5.81 17.86 6.55
N GLY A 691 5.67 16.88 5.66
CA GLY A 691 4.53 15.98 5.63
C GLY A 691 4.39 15.19 6.93
N ALA A 692 5.50 14.69 7.48
CA ALA A 692 5.48 13.97 8.74
C ALA A 692 4.81 14.77 9.87
N VAL A 693 5.10 16.07 9.98
CA VAL A 693 4.58 16.92 11.08
C VAL A 693 3.27 17.65 10.75
N ALA A 694 2.98 17.90 9.49
CA ALA A 694 1.81 18.64 9.05
C ALA A 694 0.60 17.74 8.72
N SER A 695 0.78 16.41 8.68
CA SER A 695 -0.32 15.46 8.53
C SER A 695 -1.24 15.44 9.74
N GLU A 696 -2.52 15.17 9.46
CA GLU A 696 -3.54 14.96 10.48
C GLU A 696 -3.70 13.47 10.79
N VAL A 697 -4.04 13.16 12.04
CA VAL A 697 -4.47 11.81 12.41
C VAL A 697 -5.79 11.54 11.70
N VAL A 698 -5.87 10.43 10.97
CA VAL A 698 -7.11 9.99 10.32
C VAL A 698 -7.40 8.56 10.74
N ALA A 699 -8.63 8.31 11.20
CA ALA A 699 -9.13 6.98 11.50
C ALA A 699 -10.40 6.72 10.70
N ARG A 700 -10.42 5.61 9.97
CA ARG A 700 -11.56 5.17 9.17
C ARG A 700 -12.21 3.95 9.80
N GLU A 701 -13.54 3.96 9.87
CA GLU A 701 -14.36 2.78 10.16
C GLU A 701 -15.30 2.51 9.02
N GLU A 702 -15.51 1.23 8.77
CA GLU A 702 -16.45 0.76 7.78
C GLU A 702 -17.31 -0.35 8.39
N ILE A 703 -18.62 -0.18 8.29
CA ILE A 703 -19.62 -1.19 8.65
C ILE A 703 -20.39 -1.53 7.38
N ILE A 704 -20.45 -2.82 7.07
CA ILE A 704 -21.10 -3.33 5.86
C ILE A 704 -22.40 -4.01 6.27
N ILE A 705 -23.50 -3.70 5.58
CA ILE A 705 -24.80 -4.31 5.78
C ILE A 705 -25.12 -5.16 4.56
N ARG A 706 -25.47 -6.44 4.78
CA ARG A 706 -25.86 -7.38 3.72
C ARG A 706 -27.16 -8.11 4.07
N PRO A 707 -27.95 -8.52 3.07
CA PRO A 707 -29.04 -9.47 3.28
C PRO A 707 -28.51 -10.78 3.88
N GLY A 708 -29.17 -11.29 4.91
CA GLY A 708 -28.94 -12.61 5.48
C GLY A 708 -29.96 -13.64 4.98
N GLU A 709 -29.82 -14.89 5.45
CA GLU A 709 -30.58 -16.03 4.94
C GLU A 709 -32.06 -16.02 5.33
N THR A 710 -32.43 -15.32 6.41
CA THR A 710 -33.77 -15.34 7.00
C THR A 710 -34.56 -14.04 6.77
N SER A 711 -34.35 -13.39 5.61
CA SER A 711 -34.95 -12.08 5.30
C SER A 711 -34.60 -11.00 6.34
N ASN A 712 -33.38 -11.05 6.85
CA ASN A 712 -32.80 -10.08 7.77
C ASN A 712 -31.62 -9.34 7.10
N TYR A 713 -31.10 -8.32 7.78
CA TYR A 713 -29.90 -7.58 7.41
C TYR A 713 -28.85 -7.78 8.49
N VAL A 714 -27.69 -8.26 8.08
CA VAL A 714 -26.56 -8.56 8.97
C VAL A 714 -25.54 -7.44 8.87
N LEU A 715 -25.11 -6.91 10.02
CA LEU A 715 -23.98 -5.99 10.10
C LEU A 715 -22.69 -6.81 10.16
N HIS A 716 -21.74 -6.44 9.30
CA HIS A 716 -20.38 -6.95 9.27
C HIS A 716 -19.41 -5.84 9.67
N GLY A 717 -18.34 -6.20 10.39
CA GLY A 717 -17.37 -5.24 10.94
C GLY A 717 -17.61 -4.87 12.41
N THR A 718 -18.56 -5.51 13.07
CA THR A 718 -18.86 -5.40 14.51
C THR A 718 -18.09 -6.46 15.33
N GLU A 719 -17.94 -6.27 16.65
CA GLU A 719 -17.27 -7.26 17.52
C GLU A 719 -18.13 -8.53 17.71
N GLU A 720 -19.44 -8.37 17.57
CA GLU A 720 -20.43 -9.44 17.66
C GLU A 720 -21.28 -9.44 16.38
N ARG A 721 -21.93 -10.56 16.08
CA ARG A 721 -22.88 -10.65 14.97
C ARG A 721 -24.18 -9.93 15.36
N ILE A 722 -24.54 -8.87 14.63
CA ILE A 722 -25.75 -8.06 14.88
C ILE A 722 -26.68 -8.13 13.66
N GLU A 723 -27.97 -8.35 13.89
CA GLU A 723 -28.96 -8.53 12.83
C GLU A 723 -30.21 -7.68 13.05
N PHE A 724 -30.84 -7.25 11.96
CA PHE A 724 -32.06 -6.45 11.95
C PHE A 724 -33.04 -6.97 10.90
N THR A 725 -34.34 -6.80 11.11
CA THR A 725 -35.37 -7.10 10.09
C THR A 725 -35.55 -5.94 9.09
N GLU A 726 -35.13 -4.72 9.45
CA GLU A 726 -35.30 -3.50 8.65
C GLU A 726 -33.94 -2.87 8.29
N LEU A 727 -33.74 -2.55 7.00
CA LEU A 727 -32.49 -1.96 6.49
C LEU A 727 -32.17 -0.59 7.12
N GLU A 728 -33.18 0.24 7.38
CA GLU A 728 -32.97 1.56 7.96
C GLU A 728 -32.53 1.50 9.43
N ARG A 729 -33.05 0.54 10.22
CA ARG A 729 -32.55 0.29 11.58
C ARG A 729 -31.10 -0.22 11.57
N ALA A 730 -30.79 -1.14 10.64
CA ALA A 730 -29.43 -1.60 10.42
C ALA A 730 -28.49 -0.44 10.08
N THR A 731 -28.95 0.48 9.22
CA THR A 731 -28.20 1.66 8.78
C THR A 731 -27.94 2.63 9.93
N GLN A 732 -28.95 2.94 10.73
CA GLN A 732 -28.79 3.84 11.88
C GLN A 732 -27.81 3.27 12.91
N LYS A 733 -27.90 1.96 13.19
CA LYS A 733 -26.95 1.29 14.08
C LYS A 733 -25.53 1.27 13.50
N ALA A 734 -25.38 1.02 12.20
CA ALA A 734 -24.09 1.07 11.53
C ALA A 734 -23.44 2.46 11.60
N ILE A 735 -24.22 3.54 11.41
CA ILE A 735 -23.74 4.93 11.53
C ILE A 735 -23.26 5.23 12.95
N GLU A 736 -24.04 4.85 13.97
CA GLU A 736 -23.70 5.04 15.38
C GLU A 736 -22.37 4.34 15.71
N ILE A 737 -22.25 3.05 15.38
CA ILE A 737 -21.06 2.23 15.65
C ILE A 737 -19.85 2.79 14.90
N ALA A 738 -19.99 3.07 13.60
CA ALA A 738 -18.89 3.57 12.78
C ALA A 738 -18.36 4.91 13.30
N ARG A 739 -19.26 5.83 13.70
CA ARG A 739 -18.90 7.15 14.24
C ARG A 739 -18.19 7.05 15.59
N GLU A 740 -18.74 6.27 16.52
CA GLU A 740 -18.16 6.13 17.85
C GLU A 740 -16.76 5.53 17.75
N ARG A 741 -16.61 4.47 16.96
CA ARG A 741 -15.34 3.78 16.78
C ARG A 741 -14.31 4.64 16.05
N SER A 742 -14.68 5.37 15.00
CA SER A 742 -13.73 6.22 14.26
C SER A 742 -13.21 7.35 15.16
N ARG A 743 -14.10 8.01 15.90
CA ARG A 743 -13.72 9.03 16.89
C ARG A 743 -12.81 8.44 17.96
N ARG A 744 -13.19 7.31 18.56
CA ARG A 744 -12.38 6.64 19.59
C ARG A 744 -10.98 6.31 19.08
N ARG A 745 -10.88 5.71 17.90
CA ARG A 745 -9.59 5.37 17.28
C ARG A 745 -8.75 6.59 16.92
N ALA A 746 -9.34 7.66 16.42
CA ALA A 746 -8.61 8.89 16.17
C ALA A 746 -8.03 9.47 17.47
N VAL A 747 -8.79 9.45 18.58
CA VAL A 747 -8.30 9.88 19.89
C VAL A 747 -7.20 8.96 20.43
N GLU A 748 -7.38 7.65 20.35
CA GLU A 748 -6.35 6.65 20.72
C GLU A 748 -5.07 6.83 19.89
N ALA A 749 -5.22 7.15 18.60
CA ALA A 749 -4.11 7.46 17.70
C ALA A 749 -3.47 8.83 17.97
N GLY A 750 -4.03 9.65 18.86
CA GLY A 750 -3.44 10.88 19.36
C GLY A 750 -4.12 12.18 18.89
N ALA A 751 -5.28 12.11 18.22
CA ALA A 751 -6.06 13.31 17.89
C ALA A 751 -6.71 13.90 19.15
N LEU A 752 -6.64 15.22 19.34
CA LEU A 752 -7.18 15.86 20.54
C LEU A 752 -8.68 16.18 20.46
N ALA A 753 -9.23 16.38 19.25
CA ALA A 753 -10.64 16.63 19.01
C ALA A 753 -10.99 16.34 17.55
N PRO A 754 -11.12 15.06 17.15
CA PRO A 754 -11.36 14.71 15.75
C PRO A 754 -12.78 15.09 15.31
N GLU A 755 -12.85 15.70 14.13
CA GLU A 755 -14.07 15.86 13.34
C GLU A 755 -14.43 14.51 12.72
N VAL A 756 -15.72 14.18 12.64
CA VAL A 756 -16.18 12.93 12.06
C VAL A 756 -17.16 13.21 10.93
N THR A 757 -16.86 12.65 9.76
CA THR A 757 -17.72 12.65 8.58
C THR A 757 -18.19 11.24 8.31
N VAL A 758 -19.50 11.07 8.11
CA VAL A 758 -20.10 9.76 7.78
C VAL A 758 -20.67 9.79 6.38
N SER A 759 -20.31 8.79 5.58
CA SER A 759 -20.83 8.57 4.24
C SER A 759 -21.43 7.18 4.10
N ARG A 760 -22.37 7.05 3.16
CA ARG A 760 -23.06 5.80 2.84
C ARG A 760 -22.96 5.54 1.35
N SER A 761 -22.72 4.28 0.97
CA SER A 761 -22.74 3.84 -0.42
C SER A 761 -23.54 2.54 -0.53
N ASP A 762 -24.46 2.49 -1.48
CA ASP A 762 -25.26 1.30 -1.75
C ASP A 762 -24.80 0.61 -3.04
N ARG A 763 -24.77 -0.72 -3.02
CA ARG A 763 -24.54 -1.55 -4.20
C ARG A 763 -25.81 -2.31 -4.52
N VAL A 764 -26.27 -2.16 -5.75
CA VAL A 764 -27.54 -2.69 -6.22
C VAL A 764 -27.29 -3.56 -7.45
N GLY A 765 -27.81 -4.78 -7.45
CA GLY A 765 -27.78 -5.67 -8.61
C GLY A 765 -29.04 -5.53 -9.44
N THR A 766 -29.01 -6.06 -10.66
CA THR A 766 -30.19 -6.15 -11.52
C THR A 766 -30.56 -7.63 -11.64
N ALA A 767 -31.80 -7.97 -11.28
CA ALA A 767 -32.34 -9.31 -11.52
C ALA A 767 -32.63 -9.51 -13.01
N ASP A 768 -32.79 -10.77 -13.44
CA ASP A 768 -33.14 -11.13 -14.84
C ASP A 768 -34.45 -10.47 -15.34
N GLY A 769 -35.32 -10.02 -14.43
CA GLY A 769 -36.55 -9.28 -14.74
C GLY A 769 -36.43 -7.75 -14.72
N GLY A 770 -35.22 -7.19 -14.59
CA GLY A 770 -34.97 -5.74 -14.53
C GLY A 770 -35.22 -5.09 -13.16
N SER A 771 -35.63 -5.86 -12.14
CA SER A 771 -35.80 -5.35 -10.77
C SER A 771 -34.45 -5.15 -10.07
N ARG A 772 -34.35 -4.07 -9.29
CA ARG A 772 -33.15 -3.71 -8.53
C ARG A 772 -33.09 -4.52 -7.22
N ILE A 773 -32.06 -5.31 -7.03
CA ILE A 773 -31.81 -6.11 -5.81
C ILE A 773 -30.77 -5.39 -4.96
N PHE A 774 -31.09 -5.09 -3.71
CA PHE A 774 -30.10 -4.62 -2.76
C PHE A 774 -29.08 -5.72 -2.45
N LEU A 775 -27.80 -5.46 -2.72
CA LEU A 775 -26.72 -6.42 -2.46
C LEU A 775 -25.97 -6.08 -1.18
N GLU A 776 -25.65 -4.79 -1.01
CA GLU A 776 -24.79 -4.32 0.07
C GLU A 776 -25.00 -2.83 0.34
N ARG A 777 -24.90 -2.41 1.60
CA ARG A 777 -24.75 -1.02 2.02
C ARG A 777 -23.46 -0.88 2.83
N ARG A 778 -22.62 0.06 2.45
CA ARG A 778 -21.40 0.41 3.16
C ARG A 778 -21.60 1.73 3.88
N VAL A 779 -21.41 1.73 5.19
CA VAL A 779 -21.37 2.94 6.03
C VAL A 779 -19.92 3.19 6.43
N THR A 780 -19.37 4.30 5.99
CA THR A 780 -17.98 4.69 6.25
C THR A 780 -17.93 5.95 7.08
N ALA A 781 -17.32 5.89 8.27
CA ALA A 781 -17.04 7.04 9.11
C ALA A 781 -15.54 7.35 9.09
N VAL A 782 -15.18 8.59 8.76
CA VAL A 782 -13.81 9.09 8.78
C VAL A 782 -13.70 10.13 9.88
N ALA A 783 -12.84 9.87 10.86
CA ALA A 783 -12.51 10.80 11.92
C ALA A 783 -11.12 11.40 11.65
N SER A 784 -11.02 12.71 11.49
CA SER A 784 -9.74 13.41 11.27
C SER A 784 -9.50 14.51 12.29
N GLY A 785 -8.25 14.68 12.69
CA GLY A 785 -7.88 15.76 13.60
C GLY A 785 -6.37 15.85 13.83
N ALA A 786 -5.91 17.02 14.24
CA ALA A 786 -4.50 17.18 14.54
C ALA A 786 -4.10 16.57 15.89
N ALA A 787 -2.84 16.16 15.96
CA ALA A 787 -2.15 15.87 17.21
C ALA A 787 -1.88 17.15 18.03
N PHE A 788 -2.11 18.33 17.44
CA PHE A 788 -1.99 19.64 18.06
C PHE A 788 -3.38 20.21 18.37
N ALA A 789 -3.62 20.61 19.61
CA ALA A 789 -4.71 21.53 19.92
C ALA A 789 -4.41 22.25 21.24
N ARG A 790 -4.66 23.56 21.24
CA ARG A 790 -4.89 24.32 22.47
C ARG A 790 -6.40 24.53 22.55
N MET A 791 -7.05 23.94 23.56
CA MET A 791 -8.48 24.20 23.79
C MET A 791 -8.73 25.71 23.86
N SER A 792 -9.75 26.20 23.15
CA SER A 792 -10.16 27.59 23.23
C SER A 792 -10.42 27.92 24.71
N ARG A 793 -9.73 28.92 25.24
CA ARG A 793 -10.13 29.50 26.52
C ARG A 793 -11.51 30.11 26.28
N ARG A 794 -12.57 29.44 26.74
CA ARG A 794 -13.91 30.04 26.86
C ARG A 794 -13.72 31.46 27.37
N ARG A 795 -14.12 32.45 26.56
CA ARG A 795 -14.26 33.84 27.02
C ARG A 795 -15.09 33.74 28.29
N ARG A 796 -14.49 34.03 29.45
CA ARG A 796 -15.26 34.27 30.67
C ARG A 796 -16.29 35.32 30.31
N GLN A 797 -17.55 34.92 30.22
CA GLN A 797 -18.66 35.86 30.12
C GLN A 797 -18.45 36.83 31.28
N ALA A 798 -18.19 38.10 30.94
CA ALA A 798 -18.24 39.16 31.91
C ALA A 798 -19.67 39.19 32.44
N VAL A 799 -19.84 38.81 33.69
CA VAL A 799 -21.09 39.02 34.43
C VAL A 799 -21.28 40.54 34.48
N PRO A 800 -22.36 41.11 33.91
CA PRO A 800 -22.66 42.52 34.11
C PRO A 800 -23.06 42.72 35.57
N LYS A 801 -22.51 43.77 36.20
CA LYS A 801 -22.99 44.26 37.50
C LYS A 801 -24.36 44.88 37.38
#